data_AF-A0A517MA09-F1
#
_entry.id   AF-A0A517MA09-F1
#
_cell.length_a   1.000
_cell.length_b   1.000
_cell.length_c   1.000
_cell.angle_alpha   90.00
_cell.angle_beta   90.00
_cell.angle_gamma   90.00
#
_symmetry.space_group_name_H-M   'P 1'
#
loop_
_entity.id
_entity.type
_entity.pdbx_description
1 polymer ?
#
loop_
_entity_poly.entity_id
_entity_poly.type
_entity_poly.pdbx_seq_one_letter_code
_entity_poly.pdbx_strand_id
1 'polypeptide(L)'
;MAKQRRTAVRGSYLPIILMAVTVIGMLGFSGMAVAWTLGYFDAASKPNVAAVDRTGQLAFPAIVRPMNAHEAVTKDDFIHPQTKQLNVVWLPEATEKVVSRKMSDLIGRVLRRDKQAGMVLSEADFLEKGTRPGLVAGIPAGKFAMSIPAAEIAGLDQLRGGDRFDLLVSLPKRDDGGQIANSEPAALFGGIKPPSLRVGQLSRRHGVMHLVTDGMLVTLFSGKERSTSGPSGLTVAPGGSKSKKSTPAIVYAELAVSPDEIGPLTEAISLGTKLTCVLRSGLPSDDVGDATSTEGMVPVITAAKEVSAFSALTDENLMDDSTGQLHYYYFPAEKISDEWITEPSQLYGRVVARPLRRGALISENDLLPPGTRPGISAGLQPGMAGMSLSKANVLGFENLSVGDQFSILTRVPGEVTASSPSTTWATLLGGQPTEDDARIAEMVRTGIREVVRSAIYLAQTDGDSVIIGVPEMEVAKLAQLIRDKAEVFAVARSSQQELDSTGIPGIPASRVKGAGNIDTSRQEFRSAQQGKESLGDFRYVRASPSETAFSSQRLVSQNQSGNPFESPEGQGDKVSVPILVQEVPAYEELWIDDFIDPTTGRIQTFYFDPANVDDDWELDIRKLIDRVPLRPLRAGRPVKSIDLAPPGSPAGPALGLEPGMRAVTVNATQLVGLETLRVGAVFDLVSARGVQVNSLADSVRQSIASSDAVKEATKLPAGRVAASRTVASGVRLLSNTGVTQIMVPKSTGKKETQTQTRLAADGSTVTETLIADPVVFEERTVQQFVLAIKSEFVGSVLGLLDDQNPMYVSVRPLTHDNGSDDASDEVDRPVRAVIQEHVRGTDITSEVFLTDRPEPLSTLDSAAAKHAREAG
;
A
#
# COMPACT_ATOMS: atom_id res chain seq x y z
N MET A 1 83.35 -25.65 -18.17
CA MET A 1 83.90 -26.82 -17.46
C MET A 1 82.86 -27.92 -17.57
N ALA A 2 83.06 -29.14 -18.06
CA ALA A 2 84.25 -29.97 -18.23
C ALA A 2 84.32 -30.65 -19.62
N LYS A 3 85.55 -31.03 -20.00
CA LYS A 3 86.00 -31.63 -21.26
C LYS A 3 85.71 -33.15 -21.34
N GLN A 4 85.97 -33.68 -22.56
CA GLN A 4 86.44 -35.03 -22.93
C GLN A 4 85.36 -36.00 -23.43
N ARG A 5 85.60 -36.85 -24.44
CA ARG A 5 86.64 -37.02 -25.47
C ARG A 5 86.01 -37.97 -26.51
N ARG A 6 86.35 -37.78 -27.79
CA ARG A 6 86.08 -38.76 -28.86
C ARG A 6 86.96 -40.00 -28.66
N THR A 7 86.42 -41.19 -28.89
CA THR A 7 87.19 -42.35 -29.37
C THR A 7 86.32 -43.17 -30.34
N ALA A 8 86.82 -43.28 -31.57
CA ALA A 8 86.33 -44.18 -32.58
C ALA A 8 86.96 -45.57 -32.36
N VAL A 9 86.17 -46.64 -32.47
CA VAL A 9 86.68 -48.01 -32.59
C VAL A 9 85.95 -48.68 -33.76
N ARG A 10 86.69 -48.90 -34.85
CA ARG A 10 86.33 -49.82 -35.93
C ARG A 10 86.53 -51.24 -35.40
N GLY A 11 85.44 -51.96 -35.13
CA GLY A 11 85.44 -53.39 -34.83
C GLY A 11 84.97 -54.18 -36.05
N SER A 12 85.78 -55.11 -36.52
CA SER A 12 85.51 -56.02 -37.64
C SER A 12 84.33 -56.96 -37.31
N TYR A 13 83.29 -56.96 -38.16
CA TYR A 13 82.07 -57.79 -38.01
C TYR A 13 82.23 -59.25 -38.50
N LEU A 14 83.44 -59.62 -38.95
CA LEU A 14 83.70 -60.92 -39.56
C LEU A 14 83.54 -62.15 -38.62
N PRO A 15 83.88 -62.10 -37.31
CA PRO A 15 83.61 -63.23 -36.42
C PRO A 15 82.13 -63.36 -36.03
N ILE A 16 81.33 -62.28 -36.12
CA ILE A 16 79.90 -62.30 -35.79
C ILE A 16 79.08 -62.94 -36.92
N ILE A 17 79.46 -62.70 -38.19
CA ILE A 17 78.81 -63.32 -39.34
C ILE A 17 79.09 -64.83 -39.37
N LEU A 18 80.31 -65.25 -39.01
CA LEU A 18 80.70 -66.67 -39.04
C LEU A 18 80.03 -67.49 -37.91
N MET A 19 79.78 -66.89 -36.74
CA MET A 19 78.94 -67.48 -35.69
C MET A 19 77.45 -67.52 -36.07
N ALA A 20 76.93 -66.50 -36.76
CA ALA A 20 75.53 -66.48 -37.16
C ALA A 20 75.22 -67.59 -38.20
N VAL A 21 76.13 -67.84 -39.14
CA VAL A 21 75.95 -68.89 -40.16
C VAL A 21 75.99 -70.30 -39.57
N THR A 22 76.85 -70.57 -38.58
CA THR A 22 76.91 -71.89 -37.93
C THR A 22 75.72 -72.15 -37.02
N VAL A 23 75.23 -71.14 -36.30
CA VAL A 23 74.03 -71.26 -35.46
C VAL A 23 72.77 -71.45 -36.30
N ILE A 24 72.63 -70.74 -37.42
CA ILE A 24 71.51 -70.92 -38.36
C ILE A 24 71.58 -72.31 -39.03
N GLY A 25 72.78 -72.77 -39.37
CA GLY A 25 72.99 -74.12 -39.94
C GLY A 25 72.61 -75.24 -38.98
N MET A 26 72.99 -75.16 -37.69
CA MET A 26 72.62 -76.16 -36.70
C MET A 26 71.12 -76.15 -36.36
N LEU A 27 70.49 -74.97 -36.30
CA LEU A 27 69.04 -74.85 -36.11
C LEU A 27 68.24 -75.39 -37.30
N GLY A 28 68.73 -75.18 -38.53
CA GLY A 28 68.12 -75.75 -39.73
C GLY A 28 68.18 -77.28 -39.76
N PHE A 29 69.32 -77.87 -39.38
CA PHE A 29 69.49 -79.33 -39.36
C PHE A 29 68.71 -80.00 -38.23
N SER A 30 68.63 -79.38 -37.04
CA SER A 30 67.78 -79.91 -35.96
C SER A 30 66.29 -79.81 -36.30
N GLY A 31 65.88 -78.74 -36.98
CA GLY A 31 64.51 -78.58 -37.49
C GLY A 31 64.13 -79.66 -38.51
N MET A 32 65.02 -80.01 -39.44
CA MET A 32 64.79 -81.08 -40.41
C MET A 32 64.73 -82.47 -39.76
N ALA A 33 65.61 -82.77 -38.80
CA ALA A 33 65.59 -84.05 -38.10
C ALA A 33 64.30 -84.24 -37.28
N VAL A 34 63.82 -83.18 -36.62
CA VAL A 34 62.54 -83.17 -35.90
C VAL A 34 61.35 -83.32 -36.87
N ALA A 35 61.39 -82.70 -38.04
CA ALA A 35 60.35 -82.88 -39.07
C ALA A 35 60.31 -84.31 -39.64
N TRP A 36 61.46 -84.99 -39.70
CA TRP A 36 61.55 -86.40 -40.12
C TRP A 36 61.05 -87.36 -39.03
N THR A 37 61.39 -87.15 -37.76
CA THR A 37 60.90 -88.00 -36.66
C THR A 37 59.42 -87.78 -36.34
N LEU A 38 58.87 -86.60 -36.63
CA LEU A 38 57.44 -86.31 -36.54
C LEU A 38 56.62 -86.79 -37.76
N GLY A 39 57.24 -87.47 -38.74
CA GLY A 39 56.51 -88.09 -39.85
C GLY A 39 56.00 -87.14 -40.92
N TYR A 40 56.53 -85.90 -41.01
CA TYR A 40 56.02 -84.87 -41.94
C TYR A 40 56.27 -85.18 -43.42
N PHE A 41 57.16 -86.13 -43.72
CA PHE A 41 57.53 -86.53 -45.09
C PHE A 41 57.03 -87.93 -45.47
N ASP A 42 56.20 -88.57 -44.63
CA ASP A 42 55.63 -89.88 -44.92
C ASP A 42 54.43 -89.74 -45.90
N ALA A 43 54.75 -89.48 -47.18
CA ALA A 43 53.80 -89.27 -48.27
C ALA A 43 53.00 -90.54 -48.67
N ALA A 44 53.06 -91.60 -47.86
CA ALA A 44 52.38 -92.87 -48.09
C ALA A 44 51.29 -93.21 -47.04
N SER A 45 51.04 -92.35 -46.05
CA SER A 45 49.90 -92.50 -45.13
C SER A 45 48.85 -91.42 -45.39
N LYS A 46 48.15 -91.49 -46.52
CA LYS A 46 46.81 -90.89 -46.61
C LYS A 46 45.94 -91.67 -45.62
N PRO A 47 45.53 -91.11 -44.46
CA PRO A 47 44.50 -91.77 -43.69
C PRO A 47 43.31 -91.93 -44.64
N ASN A 48 42.85 -93.16 -44.85
CA ASN A 48 41.49 -93.38 -45.29
C ASN A 48 40.63 -92.67 -44.25
N VAL A 49 40.25 -91.43 -44.55
CA VAL A 49 39.31 -90.66 -43.75
C VAL A 49 38.07 -91.52 -43.75
N ALA A 50 37.87 -92.24 -42.64
CA ALA A 50 36.69 -93.05 -42.42
C ALA A 50 35.51 -92.17 -42.82
N ALA A 51 34.69 -92.64 -43.76
CA ALA A 51 33.55 -91.90 -44.24
C ALA A 51 32.74 -91.49 -43.00
N VAL A 52 32.79 -90.19 -42.68
CA VAL A 52 32.15 -89.66 -41.48
C VAL A 52 30.69 -90.03 -41.59
N ASP A 53 30.22 -90.83 -40.63
CA ASP A 53 28.82 -91.23 -40.56
C ASP A 53 27.97 -89.98 -40.33
N ARG A 54 27.26 -89.56 -41.38
CA ARG A 54 26.42 -88.35 -41.41
C ARG A 54 24.93 -88.70 -41.30
N THR A 55 24.61 -89.92 -40.88
CA THR A 55 23.23 -90.36 -40.75
C THR A 55 22.50 -89.51 -39.69
N GLY A 56 21.43 -88.80 -40.08
CA GLY A 56 20.68 -87.87 -39.22
C GLY A 56 21.18 -86.42 -39.17
N GLN A 57 22.16 -86.05 -40.01
CA GLN A 57 22.63 -84.68 -40.15
C GLN A 57 22.22 -84.08 -41.51
N LEU A 58 21.79 -82.82 -41.49
CA LEU A 58 21.45 -82.04 -42.67
C LEU A 58 22.53 -81.00 -42.96
N ALA A 59 22.78 -80.77 -44.24
CA ALA A 59 23.68 -79.75 -44.75
C ALA A 59 23.02 -78.36 -44.73
N PHE A 60 23.65 -77.39 -44.08
CA PHE A 60 23.24 -75.99 -44.07
C PHE A 60 24.34 -75.06 -44.63
N PRO A 61 23.98 -74.04 -45.43
CA PRO A 61 24.95 -73.08 -45.95
C PRO A 61 25.49 -72.20 -44.82
N ALA A 62 26.82 -72.12 -44.70
CA ALA A 62 27.50 -71.35 -43.67
C ALA A 62 28.36 -70.24 -44.29
N ILE A 63 28.42 -69.10 -43.62
CA ILE A 63 29.15 -67.93 -44.12
C ILE A 63 30.66 -68.22 -44.10
N VAL A 64 31.39 -67.82 -45.14
CA VAL A 64 32.83 -68.09 -45.28
C VAL A 64 33.69 -66.99 -44.67
N ARG A 65 33.20 -65.75 -44.68
CA ARG A 65 33.87 -64.58 -44.10
C ARG A 65 33.01 -63.98 -42.97
N PRO A 66 33.62 -63.25 -42.02
CA PRO A 66 32.83 -62.42 -41.12
C PRO A 66 32.04 -61.39 -41.92
N MET A 67 30.77 -61.22 -41.59
CA MET A 67 29.86 -60.23 -42.17
C MET A 67 29.40 -59.28 -41.08
N ASN A 68 29.30 -58.00 -41.42
CA ASN A 68 28.85 -56.97 -40.48
C ASN A 68 27.31 -56.89 -40.46
N ALA A 69 26.78 -56.34 -39.39
CA ALA A 69 25.39 -55.90 -39.31
C ALA A 69 25.08 -54.94 -40.48
N HIS A 70 23.86 -55.02 -40.98
CA HIS A 70 23.35 -54.20 -42.08
C HIS A 70 23.98 -54.48 -43.47
N GLU A 71 24.82 -55.50 -43.59
CA GLU A 71 25.34 -56.00 -44.86
C GLU A 71 24.32 -56.94 -45.54
N ALA A 72 24.16 -56.82 -46.86
CA ALA A 72 23.36 -57.77 -47.63
C ALA A 72 24.16 -59.05 -47.85
N VAL A 73 23.53 -60.20 -47.62
CA VAL A 73 24.13 -61.50 -47.90
C VAL A 73 24.17 -61.74 -49.40
N THR A 74 25.36 -61.98 -49.93
CA THR A 74 25.60 -62.29 -51.34
C THR A 74 25.91 -63.77 -51.53
N LYS A 75 25.91 -64.22 -52.79
CA LYS A 75 26.26 -65.60 -53.12
C LYS A 75 27.71 -65.94 -52.74
N ASP A 76 28.61 -64.98 -52.91
CA ASP A 76 30.04 -65.17 -52.66
C ASP A 76 30.35 -65.39 -51.18
N ASP A 77 29.47 -64.94 -50.29
CA ASP A 77 29.62 -65.10 -48.85
C ASP A 77 29.47 -66.56 -48.39
N PHE A 78 28.91 -67.44 -49.22
CA PHE A 78 28.80 -68.88 -48.93
C PHE A 78 29.80 -69.74 -49.71
N ILE A 79 30.56 -69.16 -50.65
CA ILE A 79 31.46 -69.91 -51.52
C ILE A 79 32.89 -69.78 -50.99
N HIS A 80 33.52 -70.91 -50.68
CA HIS A 80 34.89 -70.88 -50.20
C HIS A 80 35.84 -70.44 -51.33
N PRO A 81 36.67 -69.38 -51.15
CA PRO A 81 37.39 -68.75 -52.26
C PRO A 81 38.40 -69.69 -52.94
N GLN A 82 38.97 -70.63 -52.19
CA GLN A 82 39.96 -71.58 -52.71
C GLN A 82 39.33 -72.78 -53.42
N THR A 83 38.26 -73.36 -52.87
CA THR A 83 37.67 -74.61 -53.40
C THR A 83 36.55 -74.34 -54.40
N LYS A 84 36.01 -73.11 -54.42
CA LYS A 84 34.80 -72.71 -55.17
C LYS A 84 33.58 -73.57 -54.88
N GLN A 85 33.62 -74.32 -53.77
CA GLN A 85 32.51 -75.15 -53.29
C GLN A 85 31.74 -74.38 -52.22
N LEU A 86 30.45 -74.75 -52.06
CA LEU A 86 29.61 -74.21 -51.01
C LEU A 86 30.17 -74.62 -49.65
N ASN A 87 30.35 -73.65 -48.76
CA ASN A 87 30.71 -73.91 -47.38
C ASN A 87 29.46 -74.40 -46.63
N VAL A 88 29.51 -75.65 -46.18
CA VAL A 88 28.38 -76.34 -45.57
C VAL A 88 28.77 -76.83 -44.19
N VAL A 89 27.92 -76.52 -43.21
CA VAL A 89 28.00 -77.08 -41.87
C VAL A 89 26.90 -78.12 -41.72
N TRP A 90 27.29 -79.29 -41.20
CA TRP A 90 26.38 -80.41 -40.97
C TRP A 90 25.81 -80.30 -39.55
N LEU A 91 24.49 -80.10 -39.45
CA LEU A 91 23.78 -79.94 -38.17
C LEU A 91 22.70 -81.02 -38.03
N PRO A 92 22.29 -81.39 -36.81
CA PRO A 92 21.20 -82.34 -36.58
C PRO A 92 19.89 -81.86 -37.23
N GLU A 93 19.09 -82.80 -37.74
CA GLU A 93 17.81 -82.56 -38.43
C GLU A 93 16.82 -81.67 -37.64
N ALA A 94 16.85 -81.73 -36.31
CA ALA A 94 16.02 -80.88 -35.43
C ALA A 94 16.22 -79.36 -35.67
N THR A 95 17.34 -78.95 -36.26
CA THR A 95 17.70 -77.54 -36.50
C THR A 95 17.00 -76.96 -37.75
N GLU A 96 16.40 -77.80 -38.61
CA GLU A 96 15.76 -77.38 -39.87
C GLU A 96 14.59 -76.40 -39.65
N LYS A 97 13.92 -76.46 -38.49
CA LYS A 97 12.80 -75.56 -38.17
C LYS A 97 13.22 -74.11 -37.94
N VAL A 98 14.48 -73.86 -37.60
CA VAL A 98 14.98 -72.54 -37.17
C VAL A 98 15.85 -71.87 -38.26
N VAL A 99 16.40 -72.68 -39.17
CA VAL A 99 17.49 -72.28 -40.05
C VAL A 99 17.15 -72.64 -41.50
N SER A 100 17.25 -71.67 -42.42
CA SER A 100 16.90 -71.90 -43.82
C SER A 100 18.00 -72.67 -44.55
N ARG A 101 17.61 -73.74 -45.27
CA ARG A 101 18.51 -74.53 -46.14
C ARG A 101 18.64 -73.96 -47.55
N LYS A 102 17.66 -73.18 -47.99
CA LYS A 102 17.60 -72.65 -49.34
C LYS A 102 18.41 -71.36 -49.43
N MET A 103 19.53 -71.42 -50.15
CA MET A 103 20.40 -70.27 -50.37
C MET A 103 19.65 -69.10 -51.05
N SER A 104 18.64 -69.37 -51.89
CA SER A 104 17.78 -68.36 -52.52
C SER A 104 17.05 -67.48 -51.50
N ASP A 105 16.73 -68.02 -50.33
CA ASP A 105 15.92 -67.34 -49.32
C ASP A 105 16.80 -66.45 -48.42
N LEU A 106 18.11 -66.67 -48.46
CA LEU A 106 19.14 -65.95 -47.71
C LEU A 106 19.78 -64.83 -48.54
N ILE A 107 20.00 -65.04 -49.83
CA ILE A 107 20.65 -64.06 -50.71
C ILE A 107 19.78 -62.79 -50.83
N GLY A 108 20.42 -61.63 -50.67
CA GLY A 108 19.78 -60.31 -50.73
C GLY A 108 19.10 -59.87 -49.44
N ARG A 109 19.01 -60.75 -48.43
CA ARG A 109 18.56 -60.36 -47.08
C ARG A 109 19.66 -59.60 -46.37
N VAL A 110 19.27 -58.64 -45.52
CA VAL A 110 20.19 -57.79 -44.76
C VAL A 110 20.34 -58.33 -43.34
N LEU A 111 21.57 -58.47 -42.87
CA LEU A 111 21.84 -58.95 -41.51
C LEU A 111 21.43 -57.93 -40.45
N ARG A 112 20.81 -58.41 -39.37
CA ARG A 112 20.46 -57.61 -38.18
C ARG A 112 21.64 -57.46 -37.21
N ARG A 113 22.59 -58.39 -37.22
CA ARG A 113 23.75 -58.44 -36.32
C ARG A 113 24.97 -59.02 -37.02
N ASP A 114 26.15 -58.70 -36.52
CA ASP A 114 27.41 -59.27 -36.99
C ASP A 114 27.38 -60.79 -36.93
N LYS A 115 27.94 -61.43 -37.96
CA LYS A 115 28.06 -62.88 -38.06
C LYS A 115 29.47 -63.31 -38.38
N GLN A 116 29.96 -64.25 -37.58
CA GLN A 116 31.29 -64.82 -37.75
C GLN A 116 31.29 -65.86 -38.89
N ALA A 117 32.46 -66.05 -39.49
CA ALA A 117 32.68 -67.13 -40.45
C ALA A 117 32.38 -68.50 -39.81
N GLY A 118 31.83 -69.41 -40.60
CA GLY A 118 31.39 -70.75 -40.19
C GLY A 118 30.01 -70.79 -39.54
N MET A 119 29.36 -69.66 -39.28
CA MET A 119 28.02 -69.63 -38.68
C MET A 119 26.93 -69.84 -39.74
N VAL A 120 25.84 -70.48 -39.31
CA VAL A 120 24.64 -70.65 -40.13
C VAL A 120 23.64 -69.53 -39.83
N LEU A 121 22.88 -69.11 -40.86
CA LEU A 121 21.94 -67.99 -40.78
C LEU A 121 20.51 -68.46 -40.52
N SER A 122 19.88 -67.89 -39.50
CA SER A 122 18.47 -68.09 -39.15
C SER A 122 17.62 -66.88 -39.55
N GLU A 123 16.29 -67.02 -39.57
CA GLU A 123 15.39 -65.89 -39.87
C GLU A 123 15.55 -64.73 -38.87
N ALA A 124 15.87 -65.04 -37.60
CA ALA A 124 16.13 -64.04 -36.56
C ALA A 124 17.40 -63.21 -36.79
N ASP A 125 18.28 -63.66 -37.71
CA ASP A 125 19.50 -62.95 -38.06
C ASP A 125 19.29 -61.91 -39.15
N PHE A 126 18.09 -61.84 -39.74
CA PHE A 126 17.78 -60.92 -40.82
C PHE A 126 16.83 -59.81 -40.38
N LEU A 127 16.95 -58.67 -41.05
CA LEU A 127 15.90 -57.65 -41.07
C LEU A 127 14.76 -58.07 -42.01
N GLU A 128 13.69 -57.28 -42.01
CA GLU A 128 12.52 -57.51 -42.86
C GLU A 128 12.91 -57.55 -44.35
N LYS A 129 12.19 -58.37 -45.12
CA LYS A 129 12.43 -58.50 -46.57
C LYS A 129 12.21 -57.15 -47.25
N GLY A 130 13.16 -56.74 -48.10
CA GLY A 130 13.11 -55.46 -48.80
C GLY A 130 13.90 -54.32 -48.11
N THR A 131 14.46 -54.57 -46.93
CA THR A 131 15.39 -53.62 -46.29
C THR A 131 16.58 -53.34 -47.20
N ARG A 132 16.91 -52.06 -47.43
CA ARG A 132 18.07 -51.67 -48.24
C ARG A 132 19.35 -51.85 -47.43
N PRO A 133 20.41 -52.48 -47.98
CA PRO A 133 21.67 -52.64 -47.25
C PRO A 133 22.36 -51.30 -46.97
N GLY A 134 23.17 -51.28 -45.90
CA GLY A 134 23.94 -50.12 -45.46
C GLY A 134 23.40 -49.50 -44.17
N LEU A 135 23.97 -48.35 -43.77
CA LEU A 135 23.70 -47.69 -42.50
C LEU A 135 22.22 -47.40 -42.24
N VAL A 136 21.48 -47.08 -43.30
CA VAL A 136 20.02 -46.81 -43.25
C VAL A 136 19.22 -48.01 -42.74
N ALA A 137 19.71 -49.24 -42.95
CA ALA A 137 19.04 -50.45 -42.47
C ALA A 137 19.00 -50.54 -40.94
N GLY A 138 19.96 -49.91 -40.26
CA GLY A 138 20.06 -49.91 -38.80
C GLY A 138 19.28 -48.79 -38.12
N ILE A 139 18.68 -47.87 -38.88
CA ILE A 139 17.88 -46.76 -38.35
C ILE A 139 16.46 -47.26 -38.12
N PRO A 140 15.93 -47.23 -36.87
CA PRO A 140 14.54 -47.57 -36.61
C PRO A 140 13.57 -46.66 -37.37
N ALA A 141 12.37 -47.17 -37.67
CA ALA A 141 11.32 -46.37 -38.29
C ALA A 141 10.99 -45.12 -37.45
N GLY A 142 10.85 -43.96 -38.10
CA GLY A 142 10.55 -42.68 -37.45
C GLY A 142 11.76 -41.93 -36.86
N LYS A 143 12.97 -42.51 -36.91
CA LYS A 143 14.21 -41.86 -36.44
C LYS A 143 15.10 -41.40 -37.60
N PHE A 144 16.00 -40.47 -37.31
CA PHE A 144 17.01 -39.94 -38.25
C PHE A 144 18.42 -40.30 -37.77
N ALA A 145 19.33 -40.57 -38.70
CA ALA A 145 20.75 -40.77 -38.39
C ALA A 145 21.49 -39.45 -38.28
N MET A 146 22.28 -39.28 -37.21
CA MET A 146 23.17 -38.16 -36.97
C MET A 146 24.58 -38.67 -36.62
N SER A 147 25.60 -38.16 -37.31
CA SER A 147 27.01 -38.47 -37.02
C SER A 147 27.60 -37.46 -36.04
N ILE A 148 28.12 -37.92 -34.90
CA ILE A 148 28.72 -37.07 -33.86
C ILE A 148 30.09 -37.64 -33.44
N PRO A 149 31.11 -36.83 -33.13
CA PRO A 149 32.38 -37.33 -32.59
C PRO A 149 32.16 -38.02 -31.24
N ALA A 150 32.47 -39.31 -31.13
CA ALA A 150 32.25 -40.09 -29.91
C ALA A 150 33.10 -39.57 -28.73
N ALA A 151 34.25 -38.95 -29.02
CA ALA A 151 35.15 -38.38 -28.01
C ALA A 151 34.56 -37.16 -27.28
N GLU A 152 33.53 -36.51 -27.82
CA GLU A 152 32.90 -35.33 -27.21
C GLU A 152 31.81 -35.70 -26.19
N ILE A 153 31.35 -36.96 -26.20
CA ILE A 153 30.25 -37.44 -25.37
C ILE A 153 30.76 -38.53 -24.41
N ALA A 154 30.74 -38.24 -23.12
CA ALA A 154 31.24 -39.18 -22.12
C ALA A 154 30.39 -40.47 -22.09
N GLY A 155 31.03 -41.63 -22.26
CA GLY A 155 30.40 -42.95 -22.22
C GLY A 155 29.85 -43.46 -23.55
N LEU A 156 29.85 -42.64 -24.61
CA LEU A 156 29.31 -43.04 -25.91
C LEU A 156 30.19 -44.07 -26.64
N ASP A 157 31.50 -44.05 -26.38
CA ASP A 157 32.50 -44.98 -26.91
C ASP A 157 32.38 -46.41 -26.35
N GLN A 158 31.64 -46.58 -25.25
CA GLN A 158 31.42 -47.87 -24.60
C GLN A 158 30.22 -48.64 -25.18
N LEU A 159 29.38 -47.96 -25.97
CA LEU A 159 28.18 -48.54 -26.55
C LEU A 159 28.50 -49.45 -27.73
N ARG A 160 27.64 -50.45 -27.94
CA ARG A 160 27.65 -51.31 -29.13
C ARG A 160 26.52 -50.92 -30.08
N GLY A 161 26.70 -51.22 -31.36
CA GLY A 161 25.62 -51.09 -32.34
C GLY A 161 24.40 -51.89 -31.88
N GLY A 162 23.26 -51.21 -31.76
CA GLY A 162 22.04 -51.77 -31.18
C GLY A 162 21.65 -51.21 -29.82
N ASP A 163 22.59 -50.65 -29.05
CA ASP A 163 22.34 -50.18 -27.69
C ASP A 163 21.49 -48.90 -27.69
N ARG A 164 20.55 -48.82 -26.73
CA ARG A 164 19.70 -47.64 -26.50
C ARG A 164 20.26 -46.77 -25.37
N PHE A 165 20.18 -45.46 -25.51
CA PHE A 165 20.73 -44.50 -24.55
C PHE A 165 19.95 -43.18 -24.52
N ASP A 166 20.15 -42.40 -23.47
CA ASP A 166 19.74 -41.00 -23.37
C ASP A 166 20.98 -40.10 -23.36
N LEU A 167 20.86 -38.90 -23.92
CA LEU A 167 21.90 -37.86 -23.81
C LEU A 167 21.43 -36.78 -22.86
N LEU A 168 22.27 -36.52 -21.87
CA LEU A 168 22.08 -35.46 -20.88
C LEU A 168 23.14 -34.38 -21.08
N VAL A 169 22.75 -33.11 -20.95
CA VAL A 169 23.67 -31.98 -20.89
C VAL A 169 23.64 -31.35 -19.50
N SER A 170 24.82 -31.08 -18.95
CA SER A 170 24.95 -30.29 -17.73
C SER A 170 25.15 -28.81 -18.10
N LEU A 171 24.13 -28.02 -17.85
CA LEU A 171 24.15 -26.56 -17.89
C LEU A 171 24.70 -26.02 -16.57
N PRO A 172 25.49 -24.93 -16.58
CA PRO A 172 25.92 -24.28 -15.35
C PRO A 172 24.67 -23.89 -14.54
N LYS A 173 24.68 -24.23 -13.24
CA LYS A 173 23.60 -23.86 -12.34
C LYS A 173 23.44 -22.34 -12.37
N ARG A 174 22.27 -21.90 -12.80
CA ARG A 174 21.91 -20.49 -12.82
C ARG A 174 21.53 -20.13 -11.38
N ASP A 175 22.29 -19.23 -10.76
CA ASP A 175 22.17 -18.83 -9.34
C ASP A 175 21.06 -17.78 -9.11
N ASP A 176 20.13 -17.65 -10.05
CA ASP A 176 18.92 -16.84 -9.92
C ASP A 176 18.16 -17.33 -8.68
N GLY A 177 18.19 -16.51 -7.62
CA GLY A 177 17.85 -16.82 -6.23
C GLY A 177 16.41 -17.25 -5.93
N GLY A 178 15.63 -17.64 -6.94
CA GLY A 178 14.40 -18.38 -6.75
C GLY A 178 14.70 -19.84 -6.46
N GLN A 179 15.09 -20.16 -5.22
CA GLN A 179 14.99 -21.54 -4.74
C GLN A 179 13.58 -22.04 -5.03
N ILE A 180 13.42 -22.90 -6.04
CA ILE A 180 12.14 -23.42 -6.50
C ILE A 180 11.55 -24.21 -5.32
N ALA A 181 10.71 -23.55 -4.51
CA ALA A 181 9.97 -24.20 -3.44
C ALA A 181 9.23 -25.40 -4.04
N ASN A 182 9.36 -26.56 -3.41
CA ASN A 182 8.97 -27.87 -3.97
C ASN A 182 7.47 -28.08 -4.17
N SER A 183 6.64 -27.06 -4.01
CA SER A 183 5.19 -27.14 -4.06
C SER A 183 4.61 -26.04 -4.96
N GLU A 184 4.51 -26.34 -6.26
CA GLU A 184 3.66 -25.54 -7.15
C GLU A 184 2.20 -25.69 -6.67
N PRO A 185 1.44 -24.60 -6.50
CA PRO A 185 0.08 -24.65 -5.96
C PRO A 185 -0.82 -25.66 -6.67
N ALA A 186 -0.78 -25.72 -8.00
CA ALA A 186 -1.55 -26.67 -8.79
C ALA A 186 -1.26 -28.15 -8.43
N ALA A 187 -0.03 -28.48 -8.07
CA ALA A 187 0.31 -29.84 -7.62
C ALA A 187 -0.29 -30.15 -6.23
N LEU A 188 -0.39 -29.15 -5.34
CA LEU A 188 -1.03 -29.31 -4.02
C LEU A 188 -2.53 -29.56 -4.14
N PHE A 189 -3.20 -28.98 -5.14
CA PHE A 189 -4.60 -29.23 -5.45
C PHE A 189 -4.84 -30.55 -6.20
N GLY A 190 -3.82 -31.40 -6.33
CA GLY A 190 -3.92 -32.72 -6.94
C GLY A 190 -3.75 -32.75 -8.46
N GLY A 191 -3.21 -31.67 -9.04
CA GLY A 191 -2.90 -31.61 -10.46
C GLY A 191 -1.69 -32.47 -10.80
N ILE A 192 -1.78 -33.20 -11.91
CA ILE A 192 -0.70 -34.03 -12.43
C ILE A 192 0.01 -33.28 -13.55
N LYS A 193 1.32 -33.07 -13.38
CA LYS A 193 2.14 -32.41 -14.40
C LYS A 193 2.48 -33.40 -15.53
N PRO A 194 2.39 -33.02 -16.81
CA PRO A 194 2.79 -33.90 -17.92
C PRO A 194 4.29 -34.25 -17.84
N PRO A 195 4.70 -35.42 -18.36
CA PRO A 195 6.10 -35.84 -18.36
C PRO A 195 7.05 -34.83 -19.00
N SER A 196 6.65 -34.16 -20.09
CA SER A 196 7.46 -33.15 -20.79
C SER A 196 7.86 -31.99 -19.86
N LEU A 197 6.91 -31.44 -19.09
CA LEU A 197 7.16 -30.33 -18.17
C LEU A 197 7.86 -30.76 -16.86
N ARG A 198 7.85 -32.05 -16.50
CA ARG A 198 8.62 -32.58 -15.36
C ARG A 198 10.12 -32.60 -15.65
N VAL A 199 10.50 -32.94 -16.88
CA VAL A 199 11.89 -32.92 -17.33
C VAL A 199 12.47 -31.50 -17.27
N GLY A 200 11.69 -30.49 -17.63
CA GLY A 200 12.07 -29.07 -17.51
C GLY A 200 12.37 -28.61 -16.07
N GLN A 201 11.59 -29.08 -15.09
CA GLN A 201 11.84 -28.78 -13.67
C GLN A 201 13.13 -29.41 -13.14
N LEU A 202 13.40 -30.67 -13.51
CA LEU A 202 14.64 -31.37 -13.14
C LEU A 202 15.86 -30.67 -13.76
N SER A 203 15.71 -30.21 -15.00
CA SER A 203 16.73 -29.41 -15.69
C SER A 203 17.07 -28.12 -14.95
N ARG A 204 16.08 -27.35 -14.52
CA ARG A 204 16.31 -26.11 -13.75
C ARG A 204 16.91 -26.38 -12.35
N ARG A 205 16.50 -27.46 -11.67
CA ARG A 205 16.97 -27.78 -10.30
C ARG A 205 18.41 -28.28 -10.24
N HIS A 206 18.77 -29.16 -11.19
CA HIS A 206 20.06 -29.85 -11.16
C HIS A 206 21.03 -29.35 -12.24
N GLY A 207 20.57 -28.45 -13.11
CA GLY A 207 21.30 -28.03 -14.30
C GLY A 207 21.42 -29.16 -15.32
N VAL A 208 20.60 -30.22 -15.28
CA VAL A 208 20.73 -31.39 -16.17
C VAL A 208 19.54 -31.49 -17.12
N MET A 209 19.74 -31.19 -18.40
CA MET A 209 18.71 -31.23 -19.44
C MET A 209 18.83 -32.50 -20.28
N HIS A 210 17.71 -33.15 -20.62
CA HIS A 210 17.68 -34.25 -21.59
C HIS A 210 17.67 -33.67 -23.00
N LEU A 211 18.61 -34.08 -23.85
CA LEU A 211 18.67 -33.69 -25.26
C LEU A 211 18.14 -34.76 -26.20
N VAL A 212 18.41 -36.03 -25.88
CA VAL A 212 17.97 -37.18 -26.65
C VAL A 212 17.36 -38.18 -25.70
N THR A 213 16.15 -38.61 -26.02
CA THR A 213 15.41 -39.64 -25.30
C THR A 213 15.28 -40.85 -26.21
N ASP A 214 15.67 -42.04 -25.71
CA ASP A 214 15.61 -43.28 -26.49
C ASP A 214 16.46 -43.23 -27.77
N GLY A 215 17.62 -42.59 -27.73
CA GLY A 215 18.61 -42.66 -28.82
C GLY A 215 19.10 -44.10 -29.00
N MET A 216 19.46 -44.48 -30.23
CA MET A 216 20.04 -45.79 -30.52
C MET A 216 21.37 -45.65 -31.25
N LEU A 217 22.40 -46.36 -30.80
CA LEU A 217 23.68 -46.37 -31.50
C LEU A 217 23.56 -47.30 -32.71
N VAL A 218 23.74 -46.78 -33.91
CA VAL A 218 23.71 -47.57 -35.14
C VAL A 218 25.08 -48.23 -35.36
N THR A 219 26.16 -47.43 -35.32
CA THR A 219 27.53 -47.94 -35.46
C THR A 219 28.59 -46.93 -34.96
N LEU A 220 29.81 -47.41 -34.71
CA LEU A 220 31.01 -46.62 -34.39
C LEU A 220 32.06 -46.84 -35.47
N PHE A 221 32.65 -45.75 -36.00
CA PHE A 221 33.71 -45.82 -37.02
C PHE A 221 34.87 -44.88 -36.70
N SER A 222 36.10 -45.28 -37.05
CA SER A 222 37.34 -44.53 -36.78
C SER A 222 38.05 -44.19 -38.08
N GLY A 223 38.33 -42.92 -38.33
CA GLY A 223 39.23 -42.48 -39.43
C GLY A 223 38.60 -42.28 -40.81
N LYS A 224 39.46 -41.93 -41.79
CA LYS A 224 39.20 -41.28 -43.10
C LYS A 224 38.34 -42.04 -44.13
N GLU A 225 37.69 -43.14 -43.77
CA GLU A 225 36.86 -43.92 -44.71
C GLU A 225 35.41 -43.42 -44.72
N ARG A 226 35.22 -42.13 -45.00
CA ARG A 226 33.98 -41.63 -45.62
C ARG A 226 34.17 -41.64 -47.13
N SER A 227 34.27 -42.83 -47.71
CA SER A 227 34.13 -42.98 -49.17
C SER A 227 32.77 -43.59 -49.43
N THR A 228 31.92 -42.85 -50.14
CA THR A 228 30.57 -43.18 -50.60
C THR A 228 30.54 -44.30 -51.66
N SER A 229 31.41 -45.30 -51.53
CA SER A 229 31.42 -46.52 -52.32
C SER A 229 31.27 -47.69 -51.37
N GLY A 230 30.16 -48.43 -51.44
CA GLY A 230 29.87 -49.54 -50.52
C GLY A 230 30.85 -50.72 -50.61
N PRO A 231 30.39 -51.88 -50.12
CA PRO A 231 30.65 -52.40 -48.78
C PRO A 231 32.10 -52.91 -48.64
N SER A 232 32.86 -52.38 -47.70
CA SER A 232 34.07 -53.03 -47.17
C SER A 232 34.42 -52.42 -45.81
N GLY A 233 34.21 -53.19 -44.74
CA GLY A 233 34.94 -53.06 -43.47
C GLY A 233 34.62 -51.86 -42.58
N LEU A 234 33.43 -51.81 -41.97
CA LEU A 234 33.12 -50.89 -40.87
C LEU A 234 32.97 -51.66 -39.54
N THR A 235 34.10 -52.07 -38.94
CA THR A 235 34.17 -52.41 -37.51
C THR A 235 35.59 -52.15 -37.00
N VAL A 236 35.71 -51.34 -35.94
CA VAL A 236 36.95 -51.18 -35.18
C VAL A 236 36.98 -52.28 -34.13
N ALA A 237 37.90 -53.25 -34.26
CA ALA A 237 38.20 -54.17 -33.17
C ALA A 237 38.95 -53.42 -32.05
N PRO A 238 38.61 -53.61 -30.76
CA PRO A 238 39.38 -53.03 -29.66
C PRO A 238 40.75 -53.70 -29.61
N GLY A 239 41.75 -53.04 -30.19
CA GLY A 239 43.08 -53.58 -30.41
C GLY A 239 43.92 -53.63 -29.14
N GLY A 240 44.03 -54.81 -28.53
CA GLY A 240 45.19 -55.18 -27.72
C GLY A 240 46.38 -55.48 -28.62
N SER A 241 47.13 -54.48 -29.06
CA SER A 241 48.53 -54.68 -29.49
C SER A 241 49.31 -53.36 -29.50
N LYS A 242 50.52 -53.42 -28.92
CA LYS A 242 51.45 -52.29 -28.80
C LYS A 242 52.00 -51.93 -30.19
N SER A 243 51.37 -50.99 -30.89
CA SER A 243 51.92 -50.37 -32.09
C SER A 243 52.31 -48.90 -31.82
N LYS A 244 53.55 -48.55 -32.18
CA LYS A 244 54.19 -47.25 -31.97
C LYS A 244 53.64 -46.21 -32.96
N LYS A 245 53.20 -45.06 -32.42
CA LYS A 245 52.94 -43.76 -33.09
C LYS A 245 51.93 -43.79 -34.26
N SER A 246 50.66 -43.56 -33.93
CA SER A 246 49.60 -43.13 -34.84
C SER A 246 48.93 -41.89 -34.25
N THR A 247 48.70 -40.86 -35.08
CA THR A 247 47.79 -39.74 -34.80
C THR A 247 46.47 -40.28 -34.23
N PRO A 248 45.85 -39.68 -33.19
CA PRO A 248 44.60 -40.18 -32.63
C PRO A 248 43.52 -40.11 -33.71
N ALA A 249 43.03 -41.27 -34.16
CA ALA A 249 41.95 -41.34 -35.13
C ALA A 249 40.65 -40.93 -34.42
N ILE A 250 39.99 -39.87 -34.92
CA ILE A 250 38.72 -39.42 -34.39
C ILE A 250 37.67 -40.51 -34.67
N VAL A 251 37.04 -40.99 -33.59
CA VAL A 251 35.95 -41.96 -33.66
C VAL A 251 34.64 -41.17 -33.77
N TYR A 252 33.81 -41.52 -34.76
CA TYR A 252 32.48 -40.98 -34.94
C TYR A 252 31.45 -42.04 -34.57
N ALA A 253 30.40 -41.61 -33.90
CA ALA A 253 29.22 -42.39 -33.58
C ALA A 253 28.06 -41.96 -34.47
N GLU A 254 27.36 -42.93 -35.04
CA GLU A 254 26.16 -42.70 -35.83
C GLU A 254 24.94 -43.07 -35.00
N LEU A 255 24.15 -42.06 -34.63
CA LEU A 255 23.05 -42.17 -33.68
C LEU A 255 21.73 -42.08 -34.42
N ALA A 256 20.77 -42.93 -34.08
CA ALA A 256 19.37 -42.78 -34.49
C ALA A 256 18.63 -41.99 -33.41
N VAL A 257 18.14 -40.81 -33.78
CA VAL A 257 17.53 -39.80 -32.88
C VAL A 257 16.16 -39.37 -33.45
N SER A 258 15.24 -38.95 -32.59
CA SER A 258 13.93 -38.45 -33.01
C SER A 258 14.05 -37.11 -33.76
N PRO A 259 13.19 -36.80 -34.75
CA PRO A 259 13.29 -35.57 -35.56
C PRO A 259 13.29 -34.29 -34.72
N ASP A 260 12.45 -34.22 -33.69
CA ASP A 260 12.29 -33.04 -32.84
C ASP A 260 13.52 -32.77 -31.94
N GLU A 261 14.37 -33.79 -31.74
CA GLU A 261 15.55 -33.74 -30.86
C GLU A 261 16.84 -33.35 -31.61
N ILE A 262 16.83 -33.37 -32.95
CA ILE A 262 18.02 -33.06 -33.78
C ILE A 262 18.46 -31.61 -33.58
N GLY A 263 17.51 -30.68 -33.52
CA GLY A 263 17.77 -29.24 -33.34
C GLY A 263 18.52 -28.96 -32.03
N PRO A 264 17.91 -29.30 -30.87
CA PRO A 264 18.55 -29.12 -29.56
C PRO A 264 19.91 -29.81 -29.43
N LEU A 265 20.05 -31.03 -29.98
CA LEU A 265 21.32 -31.75 -29.94
C LEU A 265 22.42 -31.05 -30.77
N THR A 266 22.07 -30.56 -31.96
CA THR A 266 23.02 -29.85 -32.83
C THR A 266 23.47 -28.54 -32.19
N GLU A 267 22.55 -27.80 -31.57
CA GLU A 267 22.86 -26.59 -30.82
C GLU A 267 23.83 -26.89 -29.67
N ALA A 268 23.53 -27.90 -28.85
CA ALA A 268 24.35 -28.28 -27.71
C ALA A 268 25.79 -28.68 -28.11
N ILE A 269 25.95 -29.39 -29.23
CA ILE A 269 27.26 -29.75 -29.79
C ILE A 269 27.98 -28.49 -30.30
N SER A 270 27.28 -27.59 -30.99
CA SER A 270 27.87 -26.34 -31.51
C SER A 270 28.39 -25.41 -30.40
N LEU A 271 27.71 -25.43 -29.25
CA LEU A 271 28.08 -24.68 -28.04
C LEU A 271 29.20 -25.37 -27.23
N GLY A 272 29.65 -26.56 -27.63
CA GLY A 272 30.69 -27.32 -26.93
C GLY A 272 30.30 -27.74 -25.51
N THR A 273 28.99 -27.94 -25.27
CA THR A 273 28.48 -28.32 -23.95
C THR A 273 28.90 -29.74 -23.58
N LYS A 274 29.08 -30.00 -22.27
CA LYS A 274 29.46 -31.34 -21.79
C LYS A 274 28.26 -32.28 -21.82
N LEU A 275 28.30 -33.24 -22.74
CA LEU A 275 27.28 -34.27 -22.90
C LEU A 275 27.67 -35.56 -22.16
N THR A 276 26.69 -36.17 -21.50
CA THR A 276 26.84 -37.45 -20.81
C THR A 276 25.83 -38.45 -21.35
N CYS A 277 26.31 -39.63 -21.75
CA CYS A 277 25.47 -40.72 -22.24
C CYS A 277 25.02 -41.62 -21.07
N VAL A 278 23.72 -41.93 -21.01
CA VAL A 278 23.11 -42.83 -20.02
C VAL A 278 22.51 -44.03 -20.74
N LEU A 279 22.98 -45.24 -20.45
CA LEU A 279 22.49 -46.47 -21.09
C LEU A 279 21.08 -46.83 -20.61
N ARG A 280 20.23 -47.27 -21.54
CA ARG A 280 18.91 -47.85 -21.24
C ARG A 280 18.97 -49.38 -21.19
N SER A 281 17.99 -49.97 -20.50
CA SER A 281 17.85 -51.43 -20.44
C SER A 281 17.55 -52.03 -21.82
N GLY A 282 18.22 -53.14 -22.13
CA GLY A 282 17.99 -53.94 -23.35
C GLY A 282 16.82 -54.91 -23.24
N LEU A 283 16.12 -54.97 -22.10
CA LEU A 283 14.88 -55.72 -21.98
C LEU A 283 13.80 -55.09 -22.88
N PRO A 284 12.91 -55.89 -23.51
CA PRO A 284 11.73 -55.35 -24.17
C PRO A 284 10.97 -54.57 -23.12
N SER A 285 10.99 -53.25 -23.25
CA SER A 285 10.09 -52.40 -22.51
C SER A 285 8.70 -52.74 -23.05
N ASP A 286 7.78 -53.17 -22.18
CA ASP A 286 6.37 -52.89 -22.43
C ASP A 286 6.32 -51.40 -22.82
N ASP A 287 5.66 -51.09 -23.93
CA ASP A 287 5.54 -49.74 -24.46
C ASP A 287 5.45 -48.73 -23.32
N VAL A 288 6.26 -47.68 -23.37
CA VAL A 288 6.34 -46.62 -22.35
C VAL A 288 4.97 -45.95 -22.23
N GLY A 289 4.12 -46.60 -21.43
CA GLY A 289 2.76 -46.24 -21.06
C GLY A 289 2.66 -45.91 -19.58
N ASP A 290 3.78 -45.53 -18.95
CA ASP A 290 3.78 -44.82 -17.66
C ASP A 290 3.58 -43.30 -17.83
N ALA A 291 3.03 -42.88 -18.97
CA ALA A 291 2.19 -41.70 -18.97
C ALA A 291 0.94 -42.10 -18.18
N THR A 292 0.84 -41.66 -16.92
CA THR A 292 -0.44 -41.53 -16.21
C THR A 292 -1.50 -41.15 -17.25
N SER A 293 -2.41 -42.07 -17.57
CA SER A 293 -3.36 -41.86 -18.67
C SER A 293 -4.06 -40.53 -18.44
N THR A 294 -3.80 -39.56 -19.32
CA THR A 294 -4.47 -38.25 -19.30
C THR A 294 -5.88 -38.35 -19.86
N GLU A 295 -6.32 -39.55 -20.23
CA GLU A 295 -7.66 -39.84 -20.71
C GLU A 295 -8.68 -39.56 -19.60
N GLY A 296 -9.57 -38.60 -19.84
CA GLY A 296 -10.55 -38.12 -18.86
C GLY A 296 -10.07 -37.00 -17.94
N MET A 297 -8.83 -36.51 -18.10
CA MET A 297 -8.34 -35.33 -17.38
C MET A 297 -8.42 -34.07 -18.23
N VAL A 298 -8.69 -32.93 -17.59
CA VAL A 298 -8.77 -31.63 -18.26
C VAL A 298 -7.47 -30.85 -17.99
N PRO A 299 -6.86 -30.25 -19.02
CA PRO A 299 -5.72 -29.38 -18.84
C PRO A 299 -6.16 -28.02 -18.27
N VAL A 300 -5.51 -27.58 -17.19
CA VAL A 300 -5.70 -26.27 -16.57
C VAL A 300 -4.40 -25.49 -16.69
N ILE A 301 -4.47 -24.25 -17.17
CA ILE A 301 -3.30 -23.38 -17.36
C ILE A 301 -2.87 -22.82 -16.02
N THR A 302 -1.57 -22.71 -15.84
CA THR A 302 -0.97 -22.10 -14.66
C THR A 302 0.12 -21.13 -15.08
N ALA A 303 0.46 -20.19 -14.20
CA ALA A 303 1.56 -19.27 -14.47
C ALA A 303 2.90 -20.03 -14.51
N ALA A 304 3.65 -19.94 -15.61
CA ALA A 304 4.96 -20.58 -15.74
C ALA A 304 6.06 -19.85 -14.96
N LYS A 305 5.87 -18.54 -14.75
CA LYS A 305 6.72 -17.64 -13.95
C LYS A 305 5.89 -16.88 -12.93
N GLU A 306 6.58 -16.19 -12.04
CA GLU A 306 5.93 -15.18 -11.21
C GLU A 306 5.50 -13.99 -12.09
N VAL A 307 4.26 -13.54 -11.92
CA VAL A 307 3.68 -12.43 -12.68
C VAL A 307 3.29 -11.34 -11.69
N SER A 308 3.87 -10.15 -11.85
CA SER A 308 3.55 -9.00 -11.00
C SER A 308 2.10 -8.56 -11.19
N ALA A 309 1.50 -8.02 -10.12
CA ALA A 309 0.18 -7.38 -10.24
C ALA A 309 0.19 -6.29 -11.31
N PHE A 310 -0.96 -6.10 -11.95
CA PHE A 310 -1.21 -5.10 -12.98
C PHE A 310 -0.40 -5.26 -14.27
N SER A 311 0.27 -6.40 -14.44
CA SER A 311 0.92 -6.78 -15.70
C SER A 311 0.03 -7.65 -16.56
N ALA A 312 0.23 -7.62 -17.88
CA ALA A 312 -0.52 -8.47 -18.81
C ALA A 312 0.05 -9.90 -18.83
N LEU A 313 -0.83 -10.88 -18.95
CA LEU A 313 -0.46 -12.26 -19.24
C LEU A 313 -0.04 -12.38 -20.71
N THR A 314 1.20 -12.84 -20.91
CA THR A 314 1.85 -13.03 -22.21
C THR A 314 2.38 -14.47 -22.33
N ASP A 315 2.82 -14.85 -23.52
CA ASP A 315 3.48 -16.13 -23.78
C ASP A 315 4.63 -16.39 -22.80
N GLU A 316 5.45 -15.37 -22.51
CA GLU A 316 6.60 -15.47 -21.62
C GLU A 316 6.25 -15.85 -20.17
N ASN A 317 5.03 -15.54 -19.75
CA ASN A 317 4.51 -15.77 -18.40
C ASN A 317 3.77 -17.11 -18.30
N LEU A 318 3.23 -17.62 -19.41
CA LEU A 318 2.41 -18.84 -19.47
C LEU A 318 3.17 -20.04 -20.06
N MET A 319 4.27 -19.82 -20.78
CA MET A 319 5.11 -20.88 -21.36
C MET A 319 6.32 -21.18 -20.49
N ASP A 320 6.64 -22.47 -20.36
CA ASP A 320 7.85 -22.92 -19.67
C ASP A 320 9.08 -22.72 -20.57
N ASP A 321 9.99 -21.83 -20.16
CA ASP A 321 11.23 -21.52 -20.90
C ASP A 321 12.05 -22.74 -21.33
N SER A 322 11.97 -23.85 -20.58
CA SER A 322 12.78 -25.04 -20.85
C SER A 322 12.21 -25.92 -21.96
N THR A 323 10.90 -25.89 -22.17
CA THR A 323 10.22 -26.76 -23.14
C THR A 323 9.59 -25.99 -24.28
N GLY A 324 9.40 -24.68 -24.13
CA GLY A 324 8.62 -23.87 -25.06
C GLY A 324 7.15 -24.32 -25.15
N GLN A 325 6.65 -25.04 -24.14
CA GLN A 325 5.26 -25.47 -24.06
C GLN A 325 4.52 -24.66 -22.99
N LEU A 326 3.22 -24.49 -23.17
CA LEU A 326 2.34 -23.88 -22.17
C LEU A 326 2.34 -24.70 -20.88
N HIS A 327 2.34 -24.00 -19.74
CA HIS A 327 2.51 -24.61 -18.43
C HIS A 327 1.17 -25.10 -17.88
N TYR A 328 0.81 -26.34 -18.21
CA TYR A 328 -0.43 -26.99 -17.78
C TYR A 328 -0.27 -27.99 -16.65
N TYR A 329 -1.35 -28.14 -15.90
CA TYR A 329 -1.60 -29.24 -14.98
C TYR A 329 -2.88 -29.97 -15.38
N TYR A 330 -2.85 -31.30 -15.34
CA TYR A 330 -4.03 -32.13 -15.63
C TYR A 330 -4.79 -32.42 -14.34
N PHE A 331 -6.08 -32.13 -14.33
CA PHE A 331 -6.97 -32.40 -13.20
C PHE A 331 -8.11 -33.34 -13.62
N PRO A 332 -8.60 -34.21 -12.72
CA PRO A 332 -9.88 -34.88 -12.92
C PRO A 332 -10.99 -33.85 -13.06
N ALA A 333 -11.95 -34.06 -13.98
CA ALA A 333 -13.03 -33.11 -14.25
C ALA A 333 -13.83 -32.72 -12.97
N GLU A 334 -13.97 -33.64 -12.02
CA GLU A 334 -14.67 -33.44 -10.74
C GLU A 334 -13.96 -32.49 -9.76
N LYS A 335 -12.66 -32.22 -9.95
CA LYS A 335 -11.84 -31.39 -9.04
C LYS A 335 -11.63 -29.97 -9.53
N ILE A 336 -12.14 -29.64 -10.71
CA ILE A 336 -11.97 -28.32 -11.32
C ILE A 336 -13.05 -27.42 -10.76
N SER A 337 -12.64 -26.27 -10.24
CA SER A 337 -13.57 -25.23 -9.86
C SER A 337 -14.10 -24.53 -11.11
N ASP A 338 -15.38 -24.19 -11.13
CA ASP A 338 -16.01 -23.39 -12.19
C ASP A 338 -15.35 -22.01 -12.38
N GLU A 339 -14.60 -21.53 -11.38
CA GLU A 339 -13.88 -20.26 -11.41
C GLU A 339 -12.52 -20.34 -12.14
N TRP A 340 -11.99 -21.54 -12.40
CA TRP A 340 -10.67 -21.70 -13.02
C TRP A 340 -10.74 -21.58 -14.54
N ILE A 341 -9.81 -20.80 -15.11
CA ILE A 341 -9.73 -20.60 -16.54
C ILE A 341 -8.93 -21.73 -17.17
N THR A 342 -9.60 -22.54 -17.98
CA THR A 342 -9.00 -23.71 -18.67
C THR A 342 -8.51 -23.37 -20.08
N GLU A 343 -9.09 -22.34 -20.71
CA GLU A 343 -8.82 -22.01 -22.11
C GLU A 343 -7.75 -20.90 -22.26
N PRO A 344 -6.67 -21.11 -23.05
CA PRO A 344 -5.58 -20.13 -23.15
C PRO A 344 -5.99 -18.80 -23.76
N SER A 345 -6.92 -18.85 -24.71
CA SER A 345 -7.42 -17.66 -25.42
C SER A 345 -8.06 -16.63 -24.47
N GLN A 346 -8.58 -17.09 -23.32
CA GLN A 346 -9.22 -16.24 -22.32
C GLN A 346 -8.22 -15.51 -21.41
N LEU A 347 -6.95 -15.95 -21.39
CA LEU A 347 -5.89 -15.39 -20.55
C LEU A 347 -5.03 -14.36 -21.27
N TYR A 348 -4.79 -14.54 -22.58
CA TYR A 348 -3.87 -13.67 -23.32
C TYR A 348 -4.30 -12.20 -23.31
N GLY A 349 -3.39 -11.33 -22.87
CA GLY A 349 -3.62 -9.88 -22.79
C GLY A 349 -4.51 -9.46 -21.62
N ARG A 350 -5.04 -10.39 -20.81
CA ARG A 350 -5.70 -10.05 -19.54
C ARG A 350 -4.66 -9.52 -18.56
N VAL A 351 -5.07 -8.57 -17.74
CA VAL A 351 -4.22 -7.95 -16.73
C VAL A 351 -4.48 -8.62 -15.39
N VAL A 352 -3.43 -8.98 -14.69
CA VAL A 352 -3.52 -9.65 -13.40
C VAL A 352 -3.84 -8.64 -12.29
N ALA A 353 -4.82 -8.93 -11.42
CA ALA A 353 -5.20 -8.07 -10.31
C ALA A 353 -4.27 -8.18 -9.10
N ARG A 354 -3.68 -9.36 -8.86
CA ARG A 354 -2.78 -9.66 -7.72
C ARG A 354 -1.57 -10.46 -8.18
N PRO A 355 -0.41 -10.40 -7.50
CA PRO A 355 0.77 -11.11 -7.99
C PRO A 355 0.53 -12.62 -8.04
N LEU A 356 0.78 -13.25 -9.19
CA LEU A 356 0.65 -14.70 -9.38
C LEU A 356 2.00 -15.37 -9.21
N ARG A 357 2.03 -16.41 -8.38
CA ARG A 357 3.21 -17.27 -8.23
C ARG A 357 3.29 -18.28 -9.36
N ARG A 358 4.49 -18.79 -9.61
CA ARG A 358 4.66 -19.94 -10.51
C ARG A 358 3.80 -21.14 -10.06
N GLY A 359 3.11 -21.75 -11.01
CA GLY A 359 2.20 -22.87 -10.79
C GLY A 359 0.88 -22.45 -10.12
N ALA A 360 0.59 -21.16 -9.98
CA ALA A 360 -0.70 -20.68 -9.52
C ALA A 360 -1.77 -20.99 -10.58
N LEU A 361 -2.91 -21.51 -10.11
CA LEU A 361 -4.12 -21.65 -10.88
C LEU A 361 -4.72 -20.25 -11.09
N ILE A 362 -5.17 -19.97 -12.31
CA ILE A 362 -5.67 -18.65 -12.68
C ILE A 362 -7.20 -18.69 -12.73
N SER A 363 -7.83 -17.83 -11.95
CA SER A 363 -9.28 -17.65 -11.89
C SER A 363 -9.69 -16.28 -12.42
N GLU A 364 -10.99 -16.09 -12.67
CA GLU A 364 -11.51 -14.77 -13.09
C GLU A 364 -11.28 -13.69 -12.00
N ASN A 365 -11.28 -14.08 -10.72
CA ASN A 365 -10.98 -13.19 -9.58
C ASN A 365 -9.51 -12.74 -9.53
N ASP A 366 -8.61 -13.44 -10.22
CA ASP A 366 -7.20 -13.06 -10.33
C ASP A 366 -6.95 -12.03 -11.43
N LEU A 367 -7.95 -11.74 -12.25
CA LEU A 367 -7.82 -10.92 -13.44
C LEU A 367 -8.70 -9.68 -13.35
N LEU A 368 -8.19 -8.57 -13.89
CA LEU A 368 -8.98 -7.38 -14.14
C LEU A 368 -9.92 -7.59 -15.33
N PRO A 369 -10.99 -6.78 -15.44
CA PRO A 369 -11.93 -6.86 -16.55
C PRO A 369 -11.23 -6.84 -17.93
N PRO A 370 -11.76 -7.56 -18.92
CA PRO A 370 -11.17 -7.59 -20.26
C PRO A 370 -11.12 -6.18 -20.87
N GLY A 371 -10.02 -5.87 -21.57
CA GLY A 371 -9.78 -4.54 -22.15
C GLY A 371 -9.05 -3.55 -21.23
N THR A 372 -8.78 -3.93 -19.98
CA THR A 372 -7.93 -3.14 -19.08
C THR A 372 -6.51 -3.02 -19.66
N ARG A 373 -5.95 -1.81 -19.71
CA ARG A 373 -4.57 -1.59 -20.19
C ARG A 373 -3.59 -2.01 -19.09
N PRO A 374 -2.51 -2.75 -19.41
CA PRO A 374 -1.50 -3.11 -18.42
C PRO A 374 -0.76 -1.86 -17.89
N GLY A 375 -0.28 -1.96 -16.65
CA GLY A 375 0.46 -0.92 -15.94
C GLY A 375 -0.19 -0.52 -14.62
N ILE A 376 0.53 0.26 -13.81
CA ILE A 376 0.11 0.68 -12.45
C ILE A 376 -1.27 1.34 -12.45
N SER A 377 -1.62 2.07 -13.52
CA SER A 377 -2.93 2.71 -13.66
C SER A 377 -4.10 1.72 -13.69
N ALA A 378 -3.86 0.46 -14.02
CA ALA A 378 -4.89 -0.58 -14.01
C ALA A 378 -5.40 -0.89 -12.59
N GLY A 379 -4.55 -0.70 -11.58
CA GLY A 379 -4.91 -0.94 -10.18
C GLY A 379 -5.47 0.29 -9.47
N LEU A 380 -5.50 1.46 -10.12
CA LEU A 380 -6.05 2.67 -9.53
C LEU A 380 -7.57 2.69 -9.67
N GLN A 381 -8.26 2.90 -8.56
CA GLN A 381 -9.70 3.16 -8.57
C GLN A 381 -9.99 4.58 -9.12
N PRO A 382 -11.20 4.82 -9.65
CA PRO A 382 -11.60 6.17 -10.07
C PRO A 382 -11.42 7.20 -8.94
N GLY A 383 -10.75 8.32 -9.23
CA GLY A 383 -10.44 9.36 -8.23
C GLY A 383 -9.16 9.14 -7.42
N MET A 384 -8.42 8.04 -7.65
CA MET A 384 -7.09 7.83 -7.10
C MET A 384 -5.98 8.20 -8.09
N ALA A 385 -4.84 8.62 -7.55
CA ALA A 385 -3.60 8.86 -8.27
C ALA A 385 -2.49 7.94 -7.73
N GLY A 386 -1.64 7.45 -8.63
CA GLY A 386 -0.46 6.67 -8.28
C GLY A 386 0.68 7.56 -7.79
N MET A 387 1.22 7.29 -6.61
CA MET A 387 2.34 8.03 -6.02
C MET A 387 3.46 7.07 -5.63
N SER A 388 4.71 7.42 -5.99
CA SER A 388 5.88 6.68 -5.56
C SER A 388 6.39 7.19 -4.21
N LEU A 389 6.72 6.27 -3.31
CA LEU A 389 7.13 6.49 -1.94
C LEU A 389 8.34 5.64 -1.57
N SER A 390 9.22 6.16 -0.73
CA SER A 390 10.26 5.34 -0.10
C SER A 390 9.68 4.59 1.09
N LYS A 391 9.93 3.28 1.23
CA LYS A 391 9.51 2.49 2.39
C LYS A 391 10.14 3.02 3.68
N ALA A 392 11.38 3.49 3.64
CA ALA A 392 12.04 4.15 4.78
C ALA A 392 11.28 5.35 5.35
N ASN A 393 10.39 6.00 4.58
CA ASN A 393 9.63 7.17 5.05
C ASN A 393 8.29 6.79 5.72
N VAL A 394 7.86 5.52 5.65
CA VAL A 394 6.55 5.08 6.15
C VAL A 394 6.72 3.84 7.02
N LEU A 395 6.54 3.99 8.33
CA LEU A 395 6.65 2.89 9.29
C LEU A 395 5.46 1.93 9.16
N GLY A 396 5.71 0.62 9.26
CA GLY A 396 4.69 -0.43 9.19
C GLY A 396 4.36 -0.90 7.78
N PHE A 397 4.95 -0.30 6.75
CA PHE A 397 4.73 -0.67 5.35
C PHE A 397 5.24 -2.08 5.01
N GLU A 398 6.24 -2.57 5.75
CA GLU A 398 6.81 -3.91 5.61
C GLU A 398 5.82 -5.05 5.85
N ASN A 399 4.68 -4.77 6.50
CA ASN A 399 3.64 -5.76 6.78
C ASN A 399 2.53 -5.78 5.71
N LEU A 400 2.57 -4.87 4.72
CA LEU A 400 1.57 -4.78 3.67
C LEU A 400 1.95 -5.62 2.44
N SER A 401 0.93 -6.25 1.84
CA SER A 401 1.02 -6.97 0.58
C SER A 401 0.42 -6.17 -0.58
N VAL A 402 0.90 -6.42 -1.80
CA VAL A 402 0.34 -5.77 -3.00
C VAL A 402 -1.15 -6.12 -3.12
N GLY A 403 -1.98 -5.09 -3.23
CA GLY A 403 -3.44 -5.17 -3.22
C GLY A 403 -4.08 -4.76 -1.89
N ASP A 404 -3.32 -4.66 -0.80
CA ASP A 404 -3.87 -4.30 0.51
C ASP A 404 -4.33 -2.83 0.55
N GLN A 405 -5.48 -2.60 1.16
CA GLN A 405 -5.98 -1.27 1.52
C GLN A 405 -5.46 -0.87 2.91
N PHE A 406 -5.02 0.39 3.05
CA PHE A 406 -4.46 0.90 4.30
C PHE A 406 -4.74 2.40 4.47
N SER A 407 -4.68 2.87 5.72
CA SER A 407 -4.68 4.30 6.06
C SER A 407 -3.26 4.79 6.33
N ILE A 408 -3.03 6.07 6.08
CA ILE A 408 -1.77 6.74 6.41
C ILE A 408 -2.02 7.73 7.54
N LEU A 409 -1.29 7.54 8.64
CA LEU A 409 -1.34 8.37 9.83
C LEU A 409 -0.04 9.16 9.98
N THR A 410 -0.09 10.36 10.57
CA THR A 410 1.08 11.16 10.95
C THR A 410 1.03 11.53 12.42
N ARG A 411 2.17 11.67 13.06
CA ARG A 411 2.21 12.26 14.41
C ARG A 411 1.86 13.75 14.35
N VAL A 412 1.00 14.21 15.26
CA VAL A 412 0.65 15.63 15.39
C VAL A 412 1.80 16.35 16.11
N PRO A 413 2.31 17.48 15.58
CA PRO A 413 3.30 18.29 16.28
C PRO A 413 2.75 18.70 17.65
N GLY A 414 3.56 18.54 18.71
CA GLY A 414 3.12 18.69 20.11
C GLY A 414 2.61 20.07 20.55
N GLU A 415 2.53 21.05 19.63
CA GLU A 415 1.98 22.38 19.89
C GLU A 415 0.46 22.46 19.79
N VAL A 416 -0.21 21.50 19.14
CA VAL A 416 -1.69 21.47 19.13
C VAL A 416 -2.16 20.76 20.39
N THR A 417 -2.30 21.49 21.49
CA THR A 417 -3.03 21.00 22.65
C THR A 417 -4.46 20.71 22.20
N ALA A 418 -4.81 19.41 22.11
CA ALA A 418 -6.20 19.01 21.92
C ALA A 418 -7.04 19.74 22.97
N SER A 419 -8.00 20.55 22.53
CA SER A 419 -9.01 21.10 23.43
C SER A 419 -9.60 19.91 24.18
N SER A 420 -9.34 19.80 25.49
CA SER A 420 -9.95 18.77 26.31
C SER A 420 -11.44 18.75 26.01
N PRO A 421 -12.10 17.58 25.90
CA PRO A 421 -13.53 17.53 25.73
C PRO A 421 -14.16 18.13 26.98
N SER A 422 -14.38 19.44 26.98
CA SER A 422 -15.47 19.98 27.76
C SER A 422 -16.68 19.28 27.19
N THR A 423 -17.43 18.59 28.04
CA THR A 423 -18.79 18.18 27.74
C THR A 423 -19.49 19.42 27.23
N THR A 424 -19.56 19.52 25.91
CA THR A 424 -19.99 20.74 25.27
C THR A 424 -21.47 20.85 25.60
N TRP A 425 -21.96 22.06 25.83
CA TRP A 425 -23.36 22.21 26.24
C TRP A 425 -24.32 21.57 25.20
N ALA A 426 -23.93 21.64 23.92
CA ALA A 426 -24.53 20.87 22.83
C ALA A 426 -24.63 19.36 23.10
N THR A 427 -23.57 18.71 23.60
CA THR A 427 -23.58 17.28 23.93
C THR A 427 -24.51 16.96 25.10
N LEU A 428 -24.60 17.86 26.09
CA LEU A 428 -25.53 17.71 27.22
C LEU A 428 -26.99 17.80 26.80
N LEU A 429 -27.29 18.52 25.71
CA LEU A 429 -28.61 18.57 25.09
C LEU A 429 -28.90 17.39 24.14
N GLY A 430 -28.03 16.38 24.09
CA GLY A 430 -28.19 15.23 23.20
C GLY A 430 -27.65 15.43 21.79
N GLY A 431 -26.95 16.54 21.52
CA GLY A 431 -26.26 16.75 20.26
C GLY A 431 -25.10 15.76 20.13
N GLN A 432 -25.00 15.12 18.97
CA GLN A 432 -23.86 14.25 18.64
C GLN A 432 -22.98 14.94 17.58
N PRO A 433 -21.66 15.01 17.78
CA PRO A 433 -20.76 15.43 16.71
C PRO A 433 -20.85 14.43 15.54
N THR A 434 -20.43 14.83 14.34
CA THR A 434 -20.29 13.88 13.23
C THR A 434 -19.35 12.73 13.64
N GLU A 435 -19.56 11.53 13.09
CA GLU A 435 -18.65 10.40 13.33
C GLU A 435 -17.20 10.75 12.92
N ASP A 436 -17.05 11.52 11.84
CA ASP A 436 -15.75 11.99 11.38
C ASP A 436 -15.11 12.97 12.38
N ASP A 437 -15.84 13.95 12.91
CA ASP A 437 -15.29 14.91 13.88
C ASP A 437 -15.00 14.23 15.23
N ALA A 438 -15.85 13.32 15.69
CA ALA A 438 -15.63 12.54 16.90
C ALA A 438 -14.33 11.71 16.80
N ARG A 439 -14.13 11.07 15.64
CA ARG A 439 -12.92 10.30 15.33
C ARG A 439 -11.69 11.20 15.23
N ILE A 440 -11.79 12.37 14.58
CA ILE A 440 -10.68 13.34 14.50
C ILE A 440 -10.31 13.86 15.89
N ALA A 441 -11.29 14.18 16.74
CA ALA A 441 -11.03 14.61 18.11
C ALA A 441 -10.31 13.52 18.92
N GLU A 442 -10.72 12.25 18.78
CA GLU A 442 -10.04 11.12 19.42
C GLU A 442 -8.62 10.92 18.87
N MET A 443 -8.41 11.07 17.56
CA MET A 443 -7.11 11.02 16.93
C MET A 443 -6.17 12.11 17.46
N VAL A 444 -6.62 13.37 17.49
CA VAL A 444 -5.84 14.49 18.05
C VAL A 444 -5.50 14.25 19.52
N ARG A 445 -6.42 13.65 20.30
CA ARG A 445 -6.15 13.23 21.69
C ARG A 445 -5.00 12.22 21.81
N THR A 446 -4.91 11.27 20.88
CA THR A 446 -3.82 10.29 20.85
C THR A 446 -2.51 10.84 20.26
N GLY A 447 -2.52 12.08 19.75
CA GLY A 447 -1.37 12.71 19.10
C GLY A 447 -1.08 12.15 17.71
N ILE A 448 -2.04 11.47 17.10
CA ILE A 448 -1.92 10.81 15.79
C ILE A 448 -3.03 11.34 14.89
N ARG A 449 -2.74 11.80 13.68
CA ARG A 449 -3.73 12.31 12.73
C ARG A 449 -3.74 11.47 11.46
N GLU A 450 -4.90 11.02 11.04
CA GLU A 450 -5.08 10.42 9.72
C GLU A 450 -4.92 11.47 8.61
N VAL A 451 -4.00 11.18 7.70
CA VAL A 451 -3.67 12.02 6.55
C VAL A 451 -4.44 11.55 5.34
N VAL A 452 -4.39 10.23 5.10
CA VAL A 452 -5.01 9.52 3.98
C VAL A 452 -5.85 8.38 4.52
N ARG A 453 -7.14 8.37 4.14
CA ARG A 453 -8.11 7.39 4.67
C ARG A 453 -8.14 6.07 3.91
N SER A 454 -7.87 6.11 2.61
CA SER A 454 -7.94 4.94 1.74
C SER A 454 -6.80 4.98 0.72
N ALA A 455 -5.70 4.35 1.07
CA ALA A 455 -4.59 4.08 0.16
C ALA A 455 -4.57 2.60 -0.24
N ILE A 456 -4.10 2.30 -1.44
CA ILE A 456 -3.95 0.94 -1.95
C ILE A 456 -2.48 0.70 -2.28
N TYR A 457 -1.92 -0.43 -1.86
CA TYR A 457 -0.56 -0.80 -2.24
C TYR A 457 -0.54 -1.43 -3.63
N LEU A 458 0.08 -0.78 -4.63
CA LEU A 458 0.00 -1.21 -6.02
C LEU A 458 1.20 -2.04 -6.47
N ALA A 459 2.42 -1.60 -6.18
CA ALA A 459 3.60 -2.30 -6.65
C ALA A 459 4.84 -1.95 -5.83
N GLN A 460 5.76 -2.92 -5.72
CA GLN A 460 7.13 -2.66 -5.30
C GLN A 460 7.98 -2.42 -6.55
N THR A 461 8.80 -1.37 -6.54
CA THR A 461 9.80 -1.13 -7.60
C THR A 461 11.16 -1.63 -7.10
N ASP A 462 12.07 -1.96 -8.03
CA ASP A 462 13.44 -2.35 -7.69
C ASP A 462 14.10 -1.27 -6.80
N GLY A 463 14.37 -1.62 -5.54
CA GLY A 463 14.88 -0.71 -4.51
C GLY A 463 13.96 -0.55 -3.30
N ASP A 464 14.14 0.55 -2.57
CA ASP A 464 13.33 0.90 -1.38
C ASP A 464 12.06 1.69 -1.73
N SER A 465 11.66 1.71 -3.01
CA SER A 465 10.50 2.48 -3.48
C SER A 465 9.28 1.59 -3.72
N VAL A 466 8.13 2.08 -3.28
CA VAL A 466 6.81 1.48 -3.47
C VAL A 466 5.91 2.45 -4.20
N ILE A 467 4.90 1.92 -4.86
CA ILE A 467 3.89 2.70 -5.58
C ILE A 467 2.56 2.42 -4.90
N ILE A 468 1.89 3.48 -4.49
CA ILE A 468 0.60 3.41 -3.81
C ILE A 468 -0.43 4.23 -4.58
N GLY A 469 -1.69 3.80 -4.53
CA GLY A 469 -2.83 4.61 -4.94
C GLY A 469 -3.31 5.45 -3.78
N VAL A 470 -3.44 6.76 -3.97
CA VAL A 470 -3.90 7.73 -2.97
C VAL A 470 -5.02 8.55 -3.59
N PRO A 471 -6.07 8.96 -2.87
CA PRO A 471 -7.10 9.84 -3.40
C PRO A 471 -6.47 11.14 -3.94
N GLU A 472 -6.85 11.56 -5.14
CA GLU A 472 -6.20 12.67 -5.86
C GLU A 472 -6.10 13.95 -5.02
N MET A 473 -7.14 14.23 -4.23
CA MET A 473 -7.24 15.40 -3.35
C MET A 473 -6.26 15.35 -2.17
N GLU A 474 -5.76 14.17 -1.78
CA GLU A 474 -4.88 13.97 -0.62
C GLU A 474 -3.40 13.87 -1.02
N VAL A 475 -3.09 13.72 -2.31
CA VAL A 475 -1.72 13.60 -2.84
C VAL A 475 -0.83 14.77 -2.42
N ALA A 476 -1.31 16.01 -2.58
CA ALA A 476 -0.54 17.21 -2.23
C ALA A 476 -0.22 17.29 -0.74
N LYS A 477 -1.19 16.91 0.11
CA LYS A 477 -1.05 16.89 1.57
C LYS A 477 -0.03 15.84 2.02
N LEU A 478 -0.10 14.63 1.46
CA LEU A 478 0.86 13.56 1.76
C LEU A 478 2.28 13.92 1.26
N ALA A 479 2.40 14.45 0.05
CA ALA A 479 3.68 14.89 -0.51
C ALA A 479 4.35 15.98 0.34
N GLN A 480 3.58 16.92 0.88
CA GLN A 480 4.08 17.95 1.79
C GLN A 480 4.63 17.33 3.08
N LEU A 481 3.91 16.41 3.72
CA LEU A 481 4.38 15.75 4.94
C LEU A 481 5.69 14.98 4.75
N ILE A 482 5.84 14.30 3.61
CA ILE A 482 7.07 13.59 3.27
C ILE A 482 8.23 14.56 3.04
N ARG A 483 7.97 15.68 2.35
CA ARG A 483 8.95 16.75 2.14
C ARG A 483 9.43 17.33 3.47
N ASP A 484 8.51 17.51 4.41
CA ASP A 484 8.77 18.07 5.75
C ASP A 484 9.36 17.01 6.72
N LYS A 485 9.58 15.78 6.25
CA LYS A 485 10.12 14.64 7.02
C LYS A 485 9.29 14.32 8.27
N ALA A 486 7.97 14.48 8.18
CA ALA A 486 7.07 14.06 9.24
C ALA A 486 7.13 12.53 9.43
N GLU A 487 6.94 12.07 10.67
CA GLU A 487 6.82 10.64 10.97
C GLU A 487 5.45 10.13 10.48
N VAL A 488 5.47 9.25 9.48
CA VAL A 488 4.28 8.69 8.84
C VAL A 488 4.19 7.19 9.11
N PHE A 489 2.99 6.69 9.38
CA PHE A 489 2.68 5.30 9.70
C PHE A 489 1.63 4.76 8.74
N ALA A 490 1.80 3.53 8.25
CA ALA A 490 0.80 2.81 7.49
C ALA A 490 0.04 1.83 8.39
N VAL A 491 -1.28 1.83 8.31
CA VAL A 491 -2.16 0.94 9.10
C VAL A 491 -3.09 0.18 8.15
N ALA A 492 -2.92 -1.13 8.06
CA ALA A 492 -3.77 -2.00 7.24
C ALA A 492 -5.24 -1.90 7.69
N ARG A 493 -6.17 -1.82 6.73
CA ARG A 493 -7.61 -1.83 7.00
C ARG A 493 -8.19 -3.21 6.70
N SER A 494 -9.20 -3.61 7.47
CA SER A 494 -9.91 -4.85 7.15
C SER A 494 -10.84 -4.62 5.96
N SER A 495 -10.79 -5.51 4.98
CA SER A 495 -11.67 -5.50 3.80
C SER A 495 -13.14 -5.77 4.13
N GLN A 496 -13.46 -6.14 5.37
CA GLN A 496 -14.84 -6.39 5.82
C GLN A 496 -15.62 -5.11 6.10
N GLN A 497 -14.95 -3.98 6.34
CA GLN A 497 -15.62 -2.76 6.82
C GLN A 497 -16.32 -1.96 5.70
N GLU A 498 -15.98 -2.20 4.44
CA GLU A 498 -16.53 -1.43 3.29
C GLU A 498 -17.87 -1.99 2.79
N LEU A 499 -18.13 -3.29 3.01
CA LEU A 499 -19.36 -3.99 2.60
C LEU A 499 -20.65 -3.50 3.30
N ASP A 500 -20.53 -2.85 4.47
CA ASP A 500 -21.69 -2.30 5.19
C ASP A 500 -22.08 -0.89 4.71
N SER A 501 -21.24 -0.21 3.93
CA SER A 501 -21.43 1.20 3.54
C SER A 501 -21.99 1.41 2.13
N THR A 502 -21.88 0.42 1.24
CA THR A 502 -22.49 0.48 -0.10
C THR A 502 -23.84 -0.22 -0.04
N GLY A 503 -24.91 0.54 0.26
CA GLY A 503 -26.28 0.07 0.25
C GLY A 503 -26.75 -0.39 -1.14
N ILE A 504 -26.36 -1.59 -1.56
CA ILE A 504 -26.96 -2.29 -2.69
C ILE A 504 -28.14 -3.09 -2.14
N PRO A 505 -29.40 -2.70 -2.42
CA PRO A 505 -30.54 -3.46 -1.99
C PRO A 505 -30.66 -4.71 -2.86
N GLY A 506 -30.42 -5.88 -2.27
CA GLY A 506 -30.92 -7.14 -2.81
C GLY A 506 -29.90 -8.21 -3.13
N ILE A 507 -29.13 -8.67 -2.14
CA ILE A 507 -28.72 -10.08 -2.10
C ILE A 507 -28.93 -10.56 -0.65
N PRO A 508 -29.91 -11.44 -0.37
CA PRO A 508 -30.08 -11.97 0.96
C PRO A 508 -28.89 -12.84 1.32
N ALA A 509 -28.23 -12.51 2.44
CA ALA A 509 -27.20 -13.34 3.06
C ALA A 509 -27.70 -14.79 3.16
N SER A 510 -26.93 -15.72 2.59
CA SER A 510 -27.24 -17.14 2.53
C SER A 510 -27.46 -17.70 3.94
N ARG A 511 -28.73 -17.95 4.25
CA ARG A 511 -29.20 -18.56 5.49
C ARG A 511 -28.79 -20.03 5.48
N VAL A 512 -27.74 -20.36 6.23
CA VAL A 512 -27.46 -21.74 6.63
C VAL A 512 -28.65 -22.23 7.45
N LYS A 513 -29.46 -23.14 6.90
CA LYS A 513 -30.28 -24.10 7.67
C LYS A 513 -30.77 -25.25 6.81
N GLY A 514 -30.25 -26.43 7.13
CA GLY A 514 -31.02 -27.57 7.61
C GLY A 514 -32.17 -28.09 6.74
N ALA A 515 -31.91 -29.26 6.16
CA ALA A 515 -32.83 -30.36 5.81
C ALA A 515 -34.34 -30.14 6.07
N GLY A 516 -35.11 -30.28 4.99
CA GLY A 516 -36.56 -30.50 5.04
C GLY A 516 -37.17 -30.54 3.65
N ASN A 517 -37.59 -31.73 3.21
CA ASN A 517 -38.42 -32.00 2.04
C ASN A 517 -39.58 -30.99 1.89
N ILE A 518 -39.93 -30.62 0.66
CA ILE A 518 -41.27 -30.81 0.07
C ILE A 518 -41.32 -30.28 -1.38
N ASP A 519 -41.91 -31.13 -2.22
CA ASP A 519 -42.53 -31.01 -3.53
C ASP A 519 -42.36 -29.78 -4.43
N THR A 520 -41.93 -30.12 -5.64
CA THR A 520 -42.00 -29.37 -6.90
C THR A 520 -43.43 -29.10 -7.34
N SER A 521 -43.76 -27.81 -7.57
CA SER A 521 -44.74 -27.44 -8.59
C SER A 521 -44.33 -26.18 -9.35
N ARG A 522 -43.91 -26.47 -10.58
CA ARG A 522 -43.98 -25.73 -11.84
C ARG A 522 -44.99 -24.56 -11.84
N GLN A 523 -44.51 -23.34 -12.07
CA GLN A 523 -45.32 -22.31 -12.72
C GLN A 523 -44.46 -21.35 -13.55
N GLU A 524 -44.68 -21.39 -14.86
CA GLU A 524 -44.16 -20.49 -15.87
C GLU A 524 -44.76 -19.09 -15.67
N PHE A 525 -43.93 -18.05 -15.73
CA PHE A 525 -44.39 -16.72 -16.12
C PHE A 525 -43.40 -16.07 -17.09
N ARG A 526 -43.87 -15.94 -18.33
CA ARG A 526 -43.37 -15.01 -19.34
C ARG A 526 -43.85 -13.60 -18.98
N SER A 527 -42.98 -12.60 -19.08
CA SER A 527 -43.38 -11.29 -19.60
C SER A 527 -42.15 -10.55 -20.15
N ALA A 528 -42.27 -10.13 -21.40
CA ALA A 528 -41.39 -9.21 -22.06
C ALA A 528 -41.72 -7.77 -21.65
N GLN A 529 -40.73 -6.88 -21.61
CA GLN A 529 -40.94 -5.52 -22.10
C GLN A 529 -39.63 -4.85 -22.51
N GLN A 530 -39.58 -4.53 -23.81
CA GLN A 530 -38.63 -3.63 -24.45
C GLN A 530 -38.84 -2.21 -23.92
N GLY A 531 -37.76 -1.55 -23.51
CA GLY A 531 -37.67 -0.10 -23.31
C GLY A 531 -36.49 0.43 -24.11
N LYS A 532 -36.80 1.06 -25.26
CA LYS A 532 -35.91 1.88 -26.07
C LYS A 532 -35.74 3.23 -25.36
N GLU A 533 -34.53 3.64 -25.01
CA GLU A 533 -34.26 5.04 -24.68
C GLU A 533 -33.09 5.59 -25.50
N SER A 534 -33.30 6.83 -25.90
CA SER A 534 -32.65 7.61 -26.95
C SER A 534 -31.36 8.28 -26.49
N LEU A 535 -30.36 8.31 -27.38
CA LEU A 535 -29.19 9.18 -27.28
C LEU A 535 -29.61 10.66 -27.23
N GLY A 536 -29.20 11.35 -26.17
CA GLY A 536 -29.23 12.81 -26.05
C GLY A 536 -27.84 13.41 -26.29
N ASP A 537 -27.80 14.41 -27.17
CA ASP A 537 -26.66 15.26 -27.53
C ASP A 537 -25.97 15.90 -26.31
N PHE A 538 -24.64 15.73 -26.21
CA PHE A 538 -23.80 16.53 -25.32
C PHE A 538 -23.19 17.71 -26.08
N ARG A 539 -23.69 18.92 -25.77
CA ARG A 539 -23.06 20.19 -26.18
C ARG A 539 -21.91 20.55 -25.22
N TYR A 540 -20.73 20.75 -25.78
CA TYR A 540 -19.59 21.37 -25.10
C TYR A 540 -19.88 22.83 -24.77
N VAL A 541 -19.84 23.20 -23.48
CA VAL A 541 -19.75 24.58 -23.03
C VAL A 541 -18.29 24.92 -22.73
N ARG A 542 -17.78 25.92 -23.45
CA ARG A 542 -16.43 26.47 -23.38
C ARG A 542 -16.37 27.49 -22.25
N ALA A 543 -15.62 27.22 -21.19
CA ALA A 543 -15.34 28.19 -20.14
C ALA A 543 -14.17 29.11 -20.56
N SER A 544 -14.35 30.43 -20.36
CA SER A 544 -13.30 31.44 -20.44
C SER A 544 -12.75 31.74 -19.05
N PRO A 545 -11.51 32.21 -18.90
CA PRO A 545 -10.85 32.35 -17.60
C PRO A 545 -11.26 33.67 -16.94
N SER A 546 -11.56 33.63 -15.64
CA SER A 546 -11.67 34.83 -14.80
C SER A 546 -10.71 34.76 -13.62
N GLU A 547 -10.21 35.94 -13.28
CA GLU A 547 -9.07 36.28 -12.44
C GLU A 547 -9.21 35.90 -10.96
N THR A 548 -8.04 35.84 -10.33
CA THR A 548 -7.71 35.53 -8.94
C THR A 548 -8.48 36.35 -7.89
N ALA A 549 -9.29 35.67 -7.07
CA ALA A 549 -9.68 36.07 -5.72
C ALA A 549 -9.60 34.84 -4.78
N PHE A 550 -8.95 35.00 -3.63
CA PHE A 550 -8.64 33.91 -2.69
C PHE A 550 -9.87 33.43 -1.87
N SER A 551 -10.13 32.12 -1.96
CA SER A 551 -10.54 31.11 -0.94
C SER A 551 -11.75 31.24 0.02
N SER A 552 -12.50 32.32 0.17
CA SER A 552 -13.68 32.30 1.07
C SER A 552 -14.88 31.51 0.53
N GLN A 553 -15.04 31.42 -0.80
CA GLN A 553 -16.17 30.69 -1.42
C GLN A 553 -16.04 29.16 -1.37
N ARG A 554 -14.83 28.62 -1.17
CA ARG A 554 -14.58 27.16 -1.23
C ARG A 554 -14.95 26.41 0.07
N LEU A 555 -14.98 27.11 1.21
CA LEU A 555 -15.42 26.56 2.50
C LEU A 555 -16.95 26.51 2.61
N VAL A 556 -17.64 27.49 2.02
CA VAL A 556 -19.12 27.61 2.06
C VAL A 556 -19.84 26.54 1.21
N SER A 557 -19.12 25.82 0.31
CA SER A 557 -19.69 24.72 -0.47
C SER A 557 -19.78 23.39 0.28
N GLN A 558 -19.09 23.21 1.42
CA GLN A 558 -19.12 21.93 2.16
C GLN A 558 -20.46 21.67 2.88
N ASN A 559 -21.20 22.71 3.27
CA ASN A 559 -22.50 22.60 3.95
C ASN A 559 -23.71 22.73 3.00
N GLN A 560 -23.56 22.47 1.69
CA GLN A 560 -24.74 22.36 0.83
C GLN A 560 -25.49 21.07 1.15
N SER A 561 -26.82 21.14 1.29
CA SER A 561 -27.76 20.01 1.41
C SER A 561 -27.82 19.10 0.17
N GLY A 562 -26.71 18.99 -0.57
CA GLY A 562 -26.53 18.18 -1.77
C GLY A 562 -25.05 17.85 -2.03
N ASN A 563 -24.19 17.87 -0.99
CA ASN A 563 -22.80 17.41 -1.12
C ASN A 563 -22.81 15.90 -1.41
N PRO A 564 -22.39 15.44 -2.61
CA PRO A 564 -22.55 14.05 -3.05
C PRO A 564 -21.68 13.03 -2.27
N PHE A 565 -20.87 13.51 -1.32
CA PHE A 565 -20.00 12.68 -0.47
C PHE A 565 -20.56 12.41 0.93
N GLU A 566 -21.64 13.09 1.34
CA GLU A 566 -22.40 12.74 2.54
C GLU A 566 -23.70 12.08 2.10
N SER A 567 -23.73 10.75 2.05
CA SER A 567 -24.93 10.01 1.74
C SER A 567 -25.98 10.25 2.82
N PRO A 568 -27.13 10.90 2.54
CA PRO A 568 -28.17 11.15 3.53
C PRO A 568 -28.85 9.88 4.05
N GLU A 569 -28.51 8.71 3.49
CA GLU A 569 -29.16 7.43 3.79
C GLU A 569 -28.75 6.81 5.14
N GLY A 570 -27.68 7.28 5.78
CA GLY A 570 -27.19 6.70 7.04
C GLY A 570 -27.57 7.45 8.33
N GLN A 571 -27.94 8.74 8.26
CA GLN A 571 -27.84 9.64 9.41
C GLN A 571 -29.15 9.94 10.16
N GLY A 572 -30.25 9.29 9.77
CA GLY A 572 -31.58 9.45 10.39
C GLY A 572 -32.17 10.85 10.23
N ASP A 573 -33.37 11.09 10.79
CA ASP A 573 -34.08 12.40 10.77
C ASP A 573 -33.39 13.49 11.61
N LYS A 574 -32.07 13.43 11.83
CA LYS A 574 -31.34 14.37 12.68
C LYS A 574 -31.13 15.71 11.97
N VAL A 575 -31.20 16.80 12.75
CA VAL A 575 -31.01 18.18 12.28
C VAL A 575 -29.59 18.64 12.58
N SER A 576 -28.89 19.14 11.57
CA SER A 576 -27.56 19.73 11.71
C SER A 576 -27.64 21.16 12.27
N VAL A 577 -26.93 21.43 13.37
CA VAL A 577 -26.90 22.74 14.03
C VAL A 577 -25.44 23.22 14.14
N PRO A 578 -25.10 24.41 13.62
CA PRO A 578 -23.77 24.99 13.79
C PRO A 578 -23.56 25.42 15.24
N ILE A 579 -22.39 25.10 15.79
CA ILE A 579 -22.02 25.40 17.19
C ILE A 579 -20.82 26.33 17.21
N LEU A 580 -20.85 27.34 18.09
CA LEU A 580 -19.73 28.24 18.31
C LEU A 580 -18.55 27.49 18.94
N VAL A 581 -17.35 27.69 18.42
CA VAL A 581 -16.11 27.11 18.95
C VAL A 581 -15.48 28.01 20.00
N GLN A 582 -15.65 29.34 19.86
CA GLN A 582 -15.15 30.34 20.79
C GLN A 582 -16.25 31.25 21.33
N GLU A 583 -15.95 31.95 22.42
CA GLU A 583 -16.87 32.93 23.01
C GLU A 583 -16.82 34.23 22.20
N VAL A 584 -17.97 34.72 21.76
CA VAL A 584 -18.09 35.94 20.94
C VAL A 584 -18.70 37.05 21.81
N PRO A 585 -17.99 38.17 22.00
CA PRO A 585 -18.50 39.31 22.75
C PRO A 585 -19.80 39.88 22.16
N ALA A 586 -20.60 40.53 23.01
CA ALA A 586 -21.75 41.28 22.53
C ALA A 586 -21.30 42.40 21.58
N TYR A 587 -22.09 42.64 20.56
CA TYR A 587 -21.94 43.70 19.58
C TYR A 587 -20.73 43.56 18.62
N GLU A 588 -20.05 42.42 18.63
CA GLU A 588 -19.03 42.10 17.61
C GLU A 588 -19.65 41.32 16.46
N GLU A 589 -19.11 41.45 15.25
CA GLU A 589 -19.61 40.69 14.11
C GLU A 589 -19.26 39.19 14.27
N LEU A 590 -20.16 38.29 13.88
CA LEU A 590 -19.90 36.86 13.83
C LEU A 590 -19.15 36.50 12.56
N TRP A 591 -17.97 35.91 12.72
CA TRP A 591 -17.11 35.46 11.63
C TRP A 591 -17.22 33.95 11.45
N ILE A 592 -16.85 33.47 10.26
CA ILE A 592 -16.83 32.02 9.99
C ILE A 592 -15.85 31.28 10.91
N ASP A 593 -14.75 31.93 11.28
CA ASP A 593 -13.73 31.39 12.17
C ASP A 593 -14.27 31.12 13.59
N ASP A 594 -15.35 31.80 14.00
CA ASP A 594 -15.99 31.56 15.30
C ASP A 594 -16.65 30.16 15.38
N PHE A 595 -16.91 29.54 14.23
CA PHE A 595 -17.52 28.22 14.10
C PHE A 595 -16.54 27.17 13.58
N ILE A 596 -15.33 27.55 13.14
CA ILE A 596 -14.34 26.59 12.64
C ILE A 596 -13.57 26.00 13.81
N ASP A 597 -13.63 24.67 13.96
CA ASP A 597 -12.82 23.98 14.95
C ASP A 597 -11.35 24.07 14.50
N PRO A 598 -10.44 24.65 15.30
CA PRO A 598 -9.04 24.81 14.92
C PRO A 598 -8.33 23.47 14.69
N THR A 599 -8.85 22.38 15.25
CA THR A 599 -8.27 21.04 15.10
C THR A 599 -8.67 20.38 13.77
N THR A 600 -9.94 20.51 13.37
CA THR A 600 -10.46 19.88 12.15
C THR A 600 -10.32 20.80 10.93
N GLY A 601 -10.31 22.12 11.13
CA GLY A 601 -10.41 23.13 10.08
C GLY A 601 -11.78 23.16 9.40
N ARG A 602 -12.79 22.54 10.02
CA ARG A 602 -14.18 22.47 9.54
C ARG A 602 -15.11 23.20 10.48
N ILE A 603 -16.29 23.57 9.97
CA ILE A 603 -17.36 24.17 10.77
C ILE A 603 -17.87 23.11 11.76
N GLN A 604 -17.80 23.42 13.05
CA GLN A 604 -18.27 22.54 14.11
C GLN A 604 -19.80 22.44 14.04
N THR A 605 -20.28 21.24 13.70
CA THR A 605 -21.71 20.97 13.51
C THR A 605 -22.12 19.79 14.39
N PHE A 606 -23.21 19.97 15.13
CA PHE A 606 -23.78 18.92 15.96
C PHE A 606 -25.14 18.49 15.40
N TYR A 607 -25.42 17.20 15.49
CA TYR A 607 -26.67 16.60 15.01
C TYR A 607 -27.56 16.33 16.20
N PHE A 608 -28.76 16.90 16.16
CA PHE A 608 -29.76 16.78 17.21
C PHE A 608 -30.99 16.06 16.68
N ASP A 609 -31.69 15.34 17.55
CA ASP A 609 -33.04 14.88 17.23
C ASP A 609 -33.97 16.11 17.05
N PRO A 610 -34.89 16.13 16.07
CA PRO A 610 -35.76 17.28 15.82
C PRO A 610 -36.53 17.77 17.05
N ALA A 611 -36.88 16.87 17.97
CA ALA A 611 -37.59 17.19 19.20
C ALA A 611 -36.75 17.98 20.23
N ASN A 612 -35.42 17.97 20.09
CA ASN A 612 -34.48 18.65 20.98
C ASN A 612 -33.94 19.96 20.40
N VAL A 613 -34.31 20.31 19.16
CA VAL A 613 -33.94 21.58 18.53
C VAL A 613 -34.97 22.63 18.91
N ASP A 614 -34.51 23.75 19.46
CA ASP A 614 -35.37 24.90 19.76
C ASP A 614 -35.70 25.65 18.46
N ASP A 615 -36.94 26.08 18.30
CA ASP A 615 -37.41 26.79 17.10
C ASP A 615 -36.68 28.11 16.85
N ASP A 616 -36.02 28.65 17.90
CA ASP A 616 -35.25 29.88 17.82
C ASP A 616 -33.78 29.68 17.40
N TRP A 617 -33.28 28.44 17.24
CA TRP A 617 -31.92 28.18 16.79
C TRP A 617 -31.76 28.49 15.29
N GLU A 618 -30.70 29.19 14.93
CA GLU A 618 -30.38 29.41 13.52
C GLU A 618 -29.56 28.24 12.98
N LEU A 619 -30.17 27.48 12.07
CA LEU A 619 -29.59 26.27 11.48
C LEU A 619 -28.67 26.57 10.30
N ASP A 620 -28.87 27.72 9.63
CA ASP A 620 -28.10 28.11 8.46
C ASP A 620 -26.93 29.02 8.85
N ILE A 621 -25.71 28.48 8.74
CA ILE A 621 -24.47 29.23 9.02
C ILE A 621 -24.37 30.53 8.21
N ARG A 622 -24.94 30.60 7.01
CA ARG A 622 -24.90 31.80 6.17
C ARG A 622 -25.71 32.96 6.73
N LYS A 623 -26.73 32.65 7.54
CA LYS A 623 -27.53 33.67 8.23
C LYS A 623 -26.91 34.09 9.55
N LEU A 624 -25.88 33.39 10.02
CA LEU A 624 -25.10 33.71 11.21
C LEU A 624 -23.90 34.60 10.89
N ILE A 625 -23.20 34.33 9.78
CA ILE A 625 -22.08 35.15 9.30
C ILE A 625 -22.56 36.60 9.08
N ASP A 626 -21.74 37.56 9.49
CA ASP A 626 -21.99 39.01 9.43
C ASP A 626 -23.15 39.51 10.32
N ARG A 627 -23.68 38.65 11.21
CA ARG A 627 -24.65 39.07 12.25
C ARG A 627 -23.93 39.53 13.49
N VAL A 628 -24.60 40.41 14.23
CA VAL A 628 -24.06 40.98 15.47
C VAL A 628 -24.88 40.47 16.65
N PRO A 629 -24.30 39.80 17.66
CA PRO A 629 -25.03 39.33 18.81
C PRO A 629 -25.31 40.49 19.78
N LEU A 630 -26.52 40.55 20.32
CA LEU A 630 -26.97 41.56 21.28
C LEU A 630 -26.47 41.26 22.71
N ARG A 631 -26.00 40.04 22.95
CA ARG A 631 -25.43 39.57 24.21
C ARG A 631 -24.21 38.67 23.96
N PRO A 632 -23.31 38.48 24.93
CA PRO A 632 -22.16 37.60 24.73
C PRO A 632 -22.62 36.16 24.47
N LEU A 633 -22.11 35.54 23.40
CA LEU A 633 -22.41 34.16 23.02
C LEU A 633 -21.29 33.24 23.50
N ARG A 634 -21.64 32.14 24.16
CA ARG A 634 -20.66 31.21 24.73
C ARG A 634 -20.28 30.12 23.73
N ALA A 635 -19.01 29.74 23.75
CA ALA A 635 -18.50 28.55 23.08
C ALA A 635 -19.32 27.30 23.47
N GLY A 636 -19.52 26.42 22.50
CA GLY A 636 -20.22 25.15 22.67
C GLY A 636 -21.74 25.23 22.70
N ARG A 637 -22.32 26.40 22.38
CA ARG A 637 -23.77 26.60 22.32
C ARG A 637 -24.26 26.90 20.90
N PRO A 638 -25.48 26.47 20.55
CA PRO A 638 -26.13 26.91 19.34
C PRO A 638 -26.52 28.38 19.45
N VAL A 639 -26.50 29.09 18.32
CA VAL A 639 -26.83 30.51 18.25
C VAL A 639 -28.33 30.68 18.05
N LYS A 640 -28.96 31.44 18.93
CA LYS A 640 -30.39 31.76 18.85
C LYS A 640 -30.62 33.02 18.02
N SER A 641 -31.63 33.02 17.17
CA SER A 641 -32.03 34.15 16.32
C SER A 641 -32.39 35.39 17.13
N ILE A 642 -32.98 35.22 18.33
CA ILE A 642 -33.35 36.32 19.23
C ILE A 642 -32.12 37.01 19.86
N ASP A 643 -30.98 36.33 19.88
CA ASP A 643 -29.73 36.88 20.40
C ASP A 643 -29.00 37.72 19.36
N LEU A 644 -29.49 37.74 18.11
CA LEU A 644 -28.86 38.43 17.00
C LEU A 644 -29.64 39.70 16.65
N ALA A 645 -28.89 40.76 16.35
CA ALA A 645 -29.45 41.96 15.77
C ALA A 645 -30.04 41.70 14.37
N PRO A 646 -30.95 42.56 13.88
CA PRO A 646 -31.45 42.46 12.51
C PRO A 646 -30.32 42.41 11.47
N PRO A 647 -30.45 41.63 10.38
CA PRO A 647 -29.43 41.55 9.33
C PRO A 647 -29.00 42.93 8.81
N GLY A 648 -27.70 43.14 8.62
CA GLY A 648 -27.14 44.42 8.15
C GLY A 648 -26.97 45.50 9.22
N SER A 649 -27.19 45.16 10.49
CA SER A 649 -26.88 46.05 11.62
C SER A 649 -25.35 46.24 11.74
N PRO A 650 -24.84 47.48 11.88
CA PRO A 650 -23.40 47.70 12.02
C PRO A 650 -22.90 47.14 13.35
N ALA A 651 -21.72 46.51 13.33
CA ALA A 651 -21.06 46.05 14.54
C ALA A 651 -20.67 47.25 15.45
N GLY A 652 -20.72 47.03 16.75
CA GLY A 652 -20.30 47.98 17.77
C GLY A 652 -21.37 48.30 18.82
N PRO A 653 -20.95 48.85 19.97
CA PRO A 653 -21.82 49.04 21.14
C PRO A 653 -22.99 49.99 20.89
N ALA A 654 -22.95 50.81 19.84
CA ALA A 654 -24.05 51.69 19.45
C ALA A 654 -25.35 50.93 19.17
N LEU A 655 -25.26 49.66 18.77
CA LEU A 655 -26.40 48.80 18.51
C LEU A 655 -27.22 48.46 19.77
N GLY A 656 -26.56 48.46 20.93
CA GLY A 656 -27.20 48.25 22.24
C GLY A 656 -27.84 49.51 22.83
N LEU A 657 -27.79 50.66 22.14
CA LEU A 657 -28.38 51.90 22.63
C LEU A 657 -29.89 51.91 22.43
N GLU A 658 -30.63 51.98 23.53
CA GLU A 658 -32.07 52.23 23.48
C GLU A 658 -32.36 53.67 23.01
N PRO A 659 -33.51 53.93 22.36
CA PRO A 659 -33.93 55.27 21.98
C PRO A 659 -33.88 56.24 23.17
N GLY A 660 -33.14 57.34 23.02
CA GLY A 660 -32.98 58.37 24.07
C GLY A 660 -31.73 58.18 24.97
N MET A 661 -30.97 57.09 24.81
CA MET A 661 -29.66 56.91 25.43
C MET A 661 -28.51 57.39 24.53
N ARG A 662 -27.35 57.69 25.12
CA ARG A 662 -26.08 57.97 24.44
C ARG A 662 -24.99 57.08 25.03
N ALA A 663 -24.08 56.63 24.18
CA ALA A 663 -22.88 55.92 24.61
C ALA A 663 -21.87 56.93 25.19
N VAL A 664 -21.34 56.61 26.38
CA VAL A 664 -20.26 57.36 27.02
C VAL A 664 -19.15 56.37 27.34
N THR A 665 -17.95 56.66 26.86
CA THR A 665 -16.78 55.85 27.14
C THR A 665 -16.08 56.35 28.40
N VAL A 666 -15.80 55.42 29.31
CA VAL A 666 -15.26 55.69 30.64
C VAL A 666 -14.13 54.72 30.92
N ASN A 667 -13.17 55.11 31.76
CA ASN A 667 -12.11 54.20 32.20
C ASN A 667 -12.38 53.69 33.63
N ALA A 668 -11.69 52.62 34.03
CA ALA A 668 -11.80 52.05 35.37
C ALA A 668 -11.30 52.99 36.49
N THR A 669 -10.53 54.04 36.16
CA THR A 669 -10.09 55.03 37.15
C THR A 669 -11.14 56.08 37.46
N GLN A 670 -12.05 56.37 36.52
CA GLN A 670 -13.16 57.31 36.68
C GLN A 670 -14.37 56.66 37.36
N LEU A 671 -14.52 55.34 37.26
CA LEU A 671 -15.67 54.60 37.77
C LEU A 671 -15.24 53.33 38.51
N VAL A 672 -15.54 53.27 39.80
CA VAL A 672 -15.20 52.14 40.67
C VAL A 672 -16.37 51.15 40.73
N GLY A 673 -16.08 49.86 40.51
CA GLY A 673 -17.03 48.76 40.63
C GLY A 673 -17.60 48.25 39.30
N LEU A 674 -17.24 48.84 38.15
CA LEU A 674 -17.69 48.40 36.83
C LEU A 674 -17.18 47.00 36.47
N GLU A 675 -16.00 46.64 36.93
CA GLU A 675 -15.35 45.34 36.72
C GLU A 675 -16.14 44.16 37.28
N THR A 676 -17.05 44.42 38.23
CA THR A 676 -17.92 43.40 38.82
C THR A 676 -19.20 43.17 38.03
N LEU A 677 -19.52 44.06 37.08
CA LEU A 677 -20.76 44.02 36.31
C LEU A 677 -20.62 43.23 35.01
N ARG A 678 -21.71 42.55 34.65
CA ARG A 678 -21.85 41.91 33.34
C ARG A 678 -22.33 42.92 32.31
N VAL A 679 -21.89 42.75 31.06
CA VAL A 679 -22.44 43.50 29.92
C VAL A 679 -23.97 43.30 29.87
N GLY A 680 -24.71 44.40 29.72
CA GLY A 680 -26.17 44.46 29.81
C GLY A 680 -26.71 44.79 31.19
N ALA A 681 -25.91 44.75 32.26
CA ALA A 681 -26.36 45.09 33.61
C ALA A 681 -26.80 46.56 33.70
N VAL A 682 -27.91 46.80 34.41
CA VAL A 682 -28.45 48.14 34.70
C VAL A 682 -28.10 48.53 36.13
N PHE A 683 -27.56 49.72 36.32
CA PHE A 683 -27.08 50.24 37.59
C PHE A 683 -27.24 51.75 37.66
N ASP A 684 -27.02 52.32 38.85
CA ASP A 684 -27.01 53.76 39.07
C ASP A 684 -25.57 54.24 39.31
N LEU A 685 -25.24 55.43 38.82
CA LEU A 685 -23.97 56.10 39.06
C LEU A 685 -24.11 57.05 40.23
N VAL A 686 -23.24 56.91 41.23
CA VAL A 686 -23.30 57.68 42.46
C VAL A 686 -21.98 58.41 42.68
N SER A 687 -22.02 59.73 42.78
CA SER A 687 -20.84 60.51 43.16
C SER A 687 -20.75 60.50 44.68
N ALA A 688 -19.65 59.95 45.21
CA ALA A 688 -19.31 60.07 46.61
C ALA A 688 -18.30 61.21 46.77
N ARG A 689 -18.78 62.46 46.79
CA ARG A 689 -17.94 63.55 47.26
C ARG A 689 -17.77 63.36 48.76
N GLY A 690 -16.58 62.93 49.16
CA GLY A 690 -16.26 62.79 50.57
C GLY A 690 -16.24 64.17 51.22
N VAL A 691 -17.26 64.47 52.03
CA VAL A 691 -17.30 65.70 52.83
C VAL A 691 -16.37 65.48 54.02
N GLN A 692 -15.37 66.35 54.19
CA GLN A 692 -14.45 66.25 55.32
C GLN A 692 -15.24 66.45 56.62
N VAL A 693 -15.20 65.47 57.51
CA VAL A 693 -15.90 65.49 58.81
C VAL A 693 -15.53 66.74 59.62
N ASN A 694 -14.29 67.21 59.49
CA ASN A 694 -13.81 68.43 60.16
C ASN A 694 -14.50 69.71 59.67
N SER A 695 -15.02 69.72 58.43
CA SER A 695 -15.80 70.84 57.88
C SER A 695 -17.27 70.83 58.31
N LEU A 696 -17.73 69.73 58.94
CA LEU A 696 -19.10 69.53 59.42
C LEU A 696 -19.27 69.86 60.92
N ALA A 697 -18.19 70.23 61.63
CA ALA A 697 -18.18 70.34 63.09
C ALA A 697 -19.21 71.32 63.67
N ASP A 698 -19.58 72.37 62.94
CA ASP A 698 -20.54 73.39 63.39
C ASP A 698 -21.99 73.15 62.93
N SER A 699 -22.25 72.18 62.05
CA SER A 699 -23.57 71.97 61.40
C SER A 699 -24.22 70.61 61.69
N VAL A 700 -23.63 69.76 62.55
CA VAL A 700 -24.20 68.46 62.92
C VAL A 700 -25.05 68.59 64.19
N ARG A 701 -26.38 68.53 64.05
CA ARG A 701 -27.28 68.32 65.21
C ARG A 701 -27.51 66.83 65.40
N GLN A 702 -27.23 66.31 66.59
CA GLN A 702 -27.63 64.97 67.00
C GLN A 702 -29.16 64.91 67.12
N SER A 703 -29.86 64.55 66.05
CA SER A 703 -31.25 64.09 66.16
C SER A 703 -31.30 62.59 65.94
N ILE A 704 -31.44 61.87 67.06
CA ILE A 704 -31.92 60.49 67.16
C ILE A 704 -31.10 59.47 66.32
N ALA A 705 -29.81 59.35 66.62
CA ALA A 705 -29.03 58.15 66.37
C ALA A 705 -27.96 58.01 67.47
N SER A 706 -27.61 56.79 67.86
CA SER A 706 -26.75 56.49 69.01
C SER A 706 -25.42 57.26 68.95
N SER A 707 -24.87 57.60 70.12
CA SER A 707 -23.55 58.26 70.24
C SER A 707 -22.40 57.45 69.61
N ASP A 708 -22.65 56.20 69.22
CA ASP A 708 -21.71 55.33 68.52
C ASP A 708 -21.63 55.59 67.02
N ALA A 709 -22.68 56.11 66.36
CA ALA A 709 -22.67 56.36 64.91
C ALA A 709 -21.64 57.44 64.49
N VAL A 710 -21.45 58.47 65.31
CA VAL A 710 -20.43 59.52 65.07
C VAL A 710 -19.02 58.99 65.32
N LYS A 711 -18.84 58.15 66.33
CA LYS A 711 -17.54 57.49 66.62
C LYS A 711 -17.17 56.49 65.54
N GLU A 712 -18.14 55.73 65.03
CA GLU A 712 -17.98 54.84 63.87
C GLU A 712 -17.62 55.62 62.60
N ALA A 713 -18.31 56.73 62.32
CA ALA A 713 -18.02 57.58 61.16
C ALA A 713 -16.59 58.17 61.19
N THR A 714 -16.04 58.47 62.37
CA THR A 714 -14.64 58.94 62.50
C THR A 714 -13.59 57.84 62.30
N LYS A 715 -13.97 56.55 62.31
CA LYS A 715 -13.07 55.43 61.99
C LYS A 715 -12.91 55.21 60.48
N LEU A 716 -13.70 55.89 59.64
CA LEU A 716 -13.61 55.77 58.18
C LEU A 716 -12.29 56.35 57.66
N PRO A 717 -11.60 55.67 56.72
CA PRO A 717 -10.33 56.13 56.19
C PRO A 717 -10.47 57.52 55.55
N ALA A 718 -9.59 58.43 55.95
CA ALA A 718 -9.54 59.86 55.56
C ALA A 718 -10.60 60.81 56.18
N GLY A 719 -11.41 60.36 57.15
CA GLY A 719 -12.33 61.26 57.88
C GLY A 719 -13.32 61.99 56.96
N ARG A 720 -13.79 61.30 55.91
CA ARG A 720 -14.76 61.80 54.95
C ARG A 720 -16.05 60.99 55.04
N VAL A 721 -17.18 61.65 55.19
CA VAL A 721 -18.50 61.02 55.11
C VAL A 721 -18.95 61.07 53.65
N ALA A 722 -19.32 59.92 53.10
CA ALA A 722 -19.76 59.82 51.72
C ALA A 722 -21.15 60.47 51.56
N ALA A 723 -21.18 61.73 51.11
CA ALA A 723 -22.39 62.31 50.58
C ALA A 723 -22.66 61.69 49.21
N SER A 724 -23.39 60.58 49.20
CA SER A 724 -23.63 59.82 47.98
C SER A 724 -24.83 60.43 47.24
N ARG A 725 -24.60 61.16 46.15
CA ARG A 725 -25.66 61.67 45.28
C ARG A 725 -25.73 60.83 44.01
N THR A 726 -26.92 60.31 43.68
CA THR A 726 -27.15 59.65 42.38
C THR A 726 -27.01 60.69 41.28
N VAL A 727 -26.03 60.48 40.39
CA VAL A 727 -25.71 61.35 39.25
C VAL A 727 -26.53 60.96 38.02
N ALA A 728 -26.61 59.65 37.77
CA ALA A 728 -27.38 59.09 36.67
C ALA A 728 -28.05 57.80 37.14
N SER A 729 -29.30 57.59 36.72
CA SER A 729 -30.03 56.37 37.04
C SER A 729 -30.35 55.57 35.78
N GLY A 730 -30.41 54.24 35.93
CA GLY A 730 -30.68 53.33 34.82
C GLY A 730 -29.59 53.33 33.76
N VAL A 731 -28.33 53.46 34.16
CA VAL A 731 -27.16 53.34 33.30
C VAL A 731 -26.96 51.86 32.95
N ARG A 732 -26.67 51.55 31.69
CA ARG A 732 -26.41 50.17 31.25
C ARG A 732 -24.97 50.01 30.79
N LEU A 733 -24.30 48.94 31.18
CA LEU A 733 -22.98 48.60 30.65
C LEU A 733 -23.14 47.98 29.26
N LEU A 734 -22.63 48.61 28.20
CA LEU A 734 -22.74 48.12 26.82
C LEU A 734 -21.57 47.23 26.43
N SER A 735 -20.35 47.62 26.73
CA SER A 735 -19.19 46.80 26.42
C SER A 735 -18.03 47.11 27.35
N ASN A 736 -17.13 46.13 27.48
CA ASN A 736 -15.82 46.28 28.06
C ASN A 736 -14.83 46.24 26.89
N THR A 737 -14.34 47.41 26.47
CA THR A 737 -13.49 47.55 25.28
C THR A 737 -12.05 47.12 25.54
N GLY A 738 -11.79 46.44 26.65
CA GLY A 738 -10.47 45.92 27.02
C GLY A 738 -9.58 46.97 27.66
N VAL A 739 -8.27 46.77 27.53
CA VAL A 739 -7.25 47.60 28.16
C VAL A 739 -6.70 48.59 27.15
N THR A 740 -6.78 49.88 27.46
CA THR A 740 -6.16 50.96 26.68
C THR A 740 -5.05 51.62 27.49
N GLN A 741 -3.96 51.99 26.79
CA GLN A 741 -2.88 52.77 27.38
C GLN A 741 -3.29 54.24 27.38
N ILE A 742 -3.35 54.85 28.56
CA ILE A 742 -3.56 56.30 28.71
C ILE A 742 -2.33 56.93 29.36
N MET A 743 -2.07 58.19 29.00
CA MET A 743 -0.98 58.98 29.58
C MET A 743 -1.54 59.80 30.75
N VAL A 744 -1.21 59.41 31.98
CA VAL A 744 -1.67 60.12 33.19
C VAL A 744 -0.61 61.12 33.62
N PRO A 745 -0.94 62.41 33.79
CA PRO A 745 0.00 63.39 34.32
C PRO A 745 0.32 63.09 35.78
N LYS A 746 1.57 62.78 36.07
CA LYS A 746 2.11 62.58 37.42
C LYS A 746 2.93 63.79 37.81
N SER A 747 2.50 64.47 38.88
CA SER A 747 3.34 65.50 39.50
C SER A 747 4.57 64.84 40.10
N THR A 748 5.75 65.29 39.69
CA THR A 748 7.04 64.78 40.19
C THR A 748 7.38 65.33 41.58
N GLY A 749 6.58 66.26 42.11
CA GLY A 749 6.79 66.89 43.42
C GLY A 749 8.03 67.79 43.53
N LYS A 750 8.82 67.93 42.45
CA LYS A 750 9.98 68.82 42.38
C LYS A 750 9.61 70.10 41.64
N LYS A 751 9.47 71.21 42.36
CA LYS A 751 9.24 72.54 41.75
C LYS A 751 10.42 72.90 40.84
N GLU A 752 10.18 73.03 39.55
CA GLU A 752 11.18 73.55 38.60
C GLU A 752 10.84 75.00 38.23
N THR A 753 11.87 75.83 38.21
CA THR A 753 11.75 77.25 37.86
C THR A 753 11.88 77.39 36.35
N GLN A 754 10.78 77.55 35.63
CA GLN A 754 10.80 77.82 34.18
C GLN A 754 10.74 79.31 33.92
N THR A 755 11.77 79.83 33.26
CA THR A 755 11.80 81.20 32.78
C THR A 755 11.13 81.24 31.40
N GLN A 756 9.92 81.78 31.30
CA GLN A 756 9.23 81.96 30.02
C GLN A 756 9.35 83.42 29.58
N THR A 757 9.96 83.63 28.42
CA THR A 757 9.99 84.93 27.77
C THR A 757 8.80 85.04 26.83
N ARG A 758 7.80 85.82 27.21
CA ARG A 758 6.65 86.15 26.34
C ARG A 758 6.89 87.50 25.68
N LEU A 759 6.61 87.56 24.38
CA LEU A 759 6.57 88.82 23.66
C LEU A 759 5.26 89.53 24.04
N ALA A 760 5.35 90.68 24.69
CA ALA A 760 4.20 91.52 24.95
C ALA A 760 3.70 92.14 23.62
N ALA A 761 2.44 92.58 23.61
CA ALA A 761 1.78 93.09 22.40
C ALA A 761 2.44 94.35 21.81
N ASP A 762 3.32 95.02 22.57
CA ASP A 762 4.12 96.17 22.15
C ASP A 762 5.49 95.79 21.53
N GLY A 763 5.78 94.49 21.41
CA GLY A 763 7.04 93.95 20.88
C GLY A 763 8.16 93.85 21.90
N SER A 764 7.94 94.22 23.17
CA SER A 764 8.93 94.02 24.23
C SER A 764 8.89 92.58 24.75
N THR A 765 10.05 92.01 25.06
CA THR A 765 10.16 90.67 25.67
C THR A 765 10.04 90.78 27.18
N VAL A 766 8.91 90.36 27.75
CA VAL A 766 8.76 90.22 29.21
C VAL A 766 9.16 88.81 29.59
N THR A 767 10.19 88.70 30.43
CA THR A 767 10.69 87.42 30.92
C THR A 767 10.11 87.18 32.30
N GLU A 768 9.16 86.25 32.41
CA GLU A 768 8.50 85.91 33.66
C GLU A 768 8.98 84.55 34.14
N THR A 769 9.45 84.50 35.39
CA THR A 769 9.96 83.28 36.01
C THR A 769 8.82 82.60 36.75
N LEU A 770 8.22 81.60 36.11
CA LEU A 770 7.13 80.81 36.68
C LEU A 770 7.68 79.55 37.33
N ILE A 771 7.38 79.37 38.62
CA ILE A 771 7.67 78.11 39.33
C ILE A 771 6.51 77.16 39.00
N ALA A 772 6.77 76.17 38.15
CA ALA A 772 5.80 75.17 37.76
C ALA A 772 6.28 73.78 38.22
N ASP A 773 5.35 72.93 38.64
CA ASP A 773 5.67 71.53 38.89
C ASP A 773 5.76 70.82 37.53
N PRO A 774 6.93 70.26 37.14
CA PRO A 774 7.06 69.56 35.88
C PRO A 774 6.20 68.30 35.92
N VAL A 775 5.25 68.25 34.97
CA VAL A 775 4.31 67.15 34.79
C VAL A 775 5.01 66.09 33.93
N VAL A 776 5.31 64.94 34.53
CA VAL A 776 5.77 63.76 33.79
C VAL A 776 4.56 62.89 33.50
N PHE A 777 4.39 62.46 32.26
CA PHE A 777 3.30 61.57 31.90
C PHE A 777 3.73 60.11 32.14
N GLU A 778 2.95 59.39 32.95
CA GLU A 778 3.12 57.95 33.17
C GLU A 778 2.13 57.20 32.27
N GLU A 779 2.63 56.25 31.50
CA GLU A 779 1.80 55.36 30.70
C GLU A 779 1.13 54.35 31.63
N ARG A 780 -0.20 54.38 31.68
CA ARG A 780 -1.00 53.48 32.51
C ARG A 780 -1.96 52.70 31.63
N THR A 781 -1.89 51.38 31.73
CA THR A 781 -2.88 50.47 31.16
C THR A 781 -4.14 50.49 32.01
N VAL A 782 -5.26 50.92 31.44
CA VAL A 782 -6.54 51.06 32.15
C VAL A 782 -7.62 50.35 31.36
N GLN A 783 -8.53 49.68 32.07
CA GLN A 783 -9.67 49.06 31.43
C GLN A 783 -10.70 50.12 31.04
N GLN A 784 -11.24 50.02 29.84
CA GLN A 784 -12.18 50.98 29.26
C GLN A 784 -13.55 50.31 29.06
N PHE A 785 -14.60 51.05 29.37
CA PHE A 785 -15.98 50.60 29.31
C PHE A 785 -16.81 51.57 28.50
N VAL A 786 -17.88 51.07 27.88
CA VAL A 786 -18.88 51.89 27.19
C VAL A 786 -20.20 51.77 27.92
N LEU A 787 -20.74 52.90 28.35
CA LEU A 787 -21.99 52.97 29.10
C LEU A 787 -23.10 53.57 28.24
N ALA A 788 -24.29 53.00 28.27
CA ALA A 788 -25.51 53.64 27.80
C ALA A 788 -26.08 54.51 28.92
N ILE A 789 -26.16 55.81 28.69
CA ILE A 789 -26.66 56.79 29.65
C ILE A 789 -27.82 57.54 29.00
N LYS A 790 -28.94 57.72 29.70
CA LYS A 790 -30.03 58.57 29.20
C LYS A 790 -29.50 59.97 28.88
N SER A 791 -29.89 60.50 27.74
CA SER A 791 -29.37 61.76 27.19
C SER A 791 -29.42 62.94 28.18
N GLU A 792 -30.42 62.98 29.05
CA GLU A 792 -30.59 63.98 30.12
C GLU A 792 -29.48 63.94 31.20
N PHE A 793 -28.86 62.77 31.44
CA PHE A 793 -27.81 62.62 32.45
C PHE A 793 -26.38 62.74 31.90
N VAL A 794 -26.20 62.73 30.58
CA VAL A 794 -24.87 62.73 29.94
C VAL A 794 -24.03 63.93 30.36
N GLY A 795 -24.63 65.13 30.39
CA GLY A 795 -23.93 66.34 30.83
C GLY A 795 -23.46 66.27 32.29
N SER A 796 -24.32 65.74 33.18
CA SER A 796 -24.01 65.56 34.60
C SER A 796 -22.90 64.54 34.82
N VAL A 797 -22.92 63.44 34.07
CA VAL A 797 -21.89 62.39 34.16
C VAL A 797 -20.57 62.91 33.63
N LEU A 798 -20.54 63.48 32.42
CA LEU A 798 -19.31 64.02 31.82
C LEU A 798 -18.69 65.15 32.67
N GLY A 799 -19.50 65.98 33.32
CA GLY A 799 -19.01 67.03 34.21
C GLY A 799 -18.42 66.53 35.55
N LEU A 800 -18.63 65.25 35.89
CA LEU A 800 -18.14 64.63 37.13
C LEU A 800 -17.13 63.51 36.89
N LEU A 801 -16.85 63.13 35.64
CA LEU A 801 -15.78 62.18 35.32
C LEU A 801 -14.41 62.85 35.55
N ASP A 802 -13.82 62.57 36.72
CA ASP A 802 -12.50 63.04 37.12
C ASP A 802 -11.73 61.87 37.76
N ASP A 803 -10.48 61.67 37.34
CA ASP A 803 -9.62 60.60 37.87
C ASP A 803 -9.33 60.79 39.37
N GLN A 804 -9.46 62.00 39.91
CA GLN A 804 -9.27 62.26 41.34
C GLN A 804 -10.51 61.99 42.19
N ASN A 805 -11.69 61.96 41.58
CA ASN A 805 -12.97 61.80 42.27
C ASN A 805 -13.83 60.78 41.52
N PRO A 806 -13.48 59.49 41.56
CA PRO A 806 -14.23 58.47 40.85
C PRO A 806 -15.68 58.44 41.32
N MET A 807 -16.61 58.20 40.39
CA MET A 807 -17.97 57.83 40.78
C MET A 807 -18.03 56.33 41.07
N TYR A 808 -19.02 55.94 41.85
CA TYR A 808 -19.20 54.56 42.27
C TYR A 808 -20.43 53.97 41.59
N VAL A 809 -20.30 52.72 41.19
CA VAL A 809 -21.41 51.92 40.70
C VAL A 809 -22.28 51.49 41.89
N SER A 810 -23.56 51.81 41.85
CA SER A 810 -24.56 51.27 42.77
C SER A 810 -25.48 50.33 42.00
N VAL A 811 -25.33 49.03 42.24
CA VAL A 811 -26.25 48.03 41.70
C VAL A 811 -27.55 48.17 42.44
N ARG A 812 -28.64 48.50 41.72
CA ARG A 812 -29.96 48.40 42.34
C ARG A 812 -30.15 46.95 42.75
N PRO A 813 -30.46 46.66 44.03
CA PRO A 813 -30.98 45.35 44.35
C PRO A 813 -32.16 45.14 43.41
N LEU A 814 -32.12 44.07 42.62
CA LEU A 814 -33.23 43.68 41.76
C LEU A 814 -34.45 43.69 42.68
N THR A 815 -35.33 44.68 42.51
CA THR A 815 -36.61 44.69 43.20
C THR A 815 -37.27 43.40 42.76
N HIS A 816 -37.21 42.38 43.61
CA HIS A 816 -37.98 41.18 43.46
C HIS A 816 -39.42 41.65 43.34
N ASP A 817 -39.95 41.52 42.14
CA ASP A 817 -41.37 41.71 41.89
C ASP A 817 -42.10 40.84 42.92
N ASN A 818 -42.93 41.48 43.74
CA ASN A 818 -43.48 40.94 44.99
C ASN A 818 -43.92 39.48 44.87
N GLY A 819 -43.26 38.58 45.61
CA GLY A 819 -43.60 37.17 45.55
C GLY A 819 -42.88 36.23 46.50
N SER A 820 -42.53 36.64 47.73
CA SER A 820 -42.47 35.78 48.93
C SER A 820 -41.67 36.47 50.05
N ASP A 821 -42.36 36.86 51.12
CA ASP A 821 -41.75 37.17 52.41
C ASP A 821 -41.36 35.86 53.11
N ASP A 822 -40.07 35.65 53.38
CA ASP A 822 -39.54 35.06 54.62
C ASP A 822 -38.04 34.76 54.49
N ALA A 823 -37.21 35.59 55.15
CA ALA A 823 -35.98 35.16 55.84
C ALA A 823 -35.27 36.40 56.43
N SER A 824 -35.33 36.54 57.74
CA SER A 824 -34.53 37.48 58.52
C SER A 824 -33.16 36.88 58.80
N ASP A 825 -32.13 37.28 58.04
CA ASP A 825 -30.74 37.14 58.44
C ASP A 825 -30.15 38.53 58.74
N GLU A 826 -29.71 38.69 59.99
CA GLU A 826 -29.12 39.88 60.58
C GLU A 826 -27.63 39.92 60.22
N VAL A 827 -27.32 40.46 59.03
CA VAL A 827 -25.95 40.77 58.61
C VAL A 827 -25.65 42.23 58.96
N ASP A 828 -24.47 42.50 59.53
CA ASP A 828 -23.90 43.83 59.82
C ASP A 828 -24.21 44.84 58.71
N ARG A 829 -25.11 45.79 59.00
CA ARG A 829 -25.60 46.76 58.01
C ARG A 829 -24.77 48.03 58.07
N PRO A 830 -24.24 48.53 56.94
CA PRO A 830 -23.46 49.76 56.93
C PRO A 830 -24.34 50.97 57.25
N VAL A 831 -23.90 51.80 58.21
CA VAL A 831 -24.51 53.09 58.53
C VAL A 831 -24.46 54.00 57.29
N ARG A 832 -25.61 54.50 56.83
CA ARG A 832 -25.70 55.43 55.71
C ARG A 832 -25.76 56.87 56.21
N ALA A 833 -24.97 57.74 55.59
CA ALA A 833 -25.08 59.18 55.78
C ALA A 833 -25.96 59.79 54.68
N VAL A 834 -27.02 60.49 55.08
CA VAL A 834 -27.93 61.23 54.21
C VAL A 834 -27.70 62.71 54.46
N ILE A 835 -27.28 63.45 53.44
CA ILE A 835 -27.20 64.91 53.51
C ILE A 835 -28.54 65.49 53.03
N GLN A 836 -29.18 66.28 53.88
CA GLN A 836 -30.41 67.00 53.57
C GLN A 836 -30.12 68.49 53.49
N GLU A 837 -30.34 69.08 52.32
CA GLU A 837 -30.16 70.52 52.11
C GLU A 837 -31.47 71.25 52.44
N HIS A 838 -31.43 72.13 53.44
CA HIS A 838 -32.53 73.03 53.77
C HIS A 838 -32.30 74.36 53.07
N VAL A 839 -33.22 74.74 52.18
CA VAL A 839 -33.22 76.06 51.55
C VAL A 839 -34.09 77.00 52.37
N ARG A 840 -33.49 78.03 53.00
CA ARG A 840 -34.21 79.11 53.68
C ARG A 840 -33.83 80.44 53.05
N GLY A 841 -34.70 80.96 52.18
CA GLY A 841 -34.40 82.17 51.43
C GLY A 841 -33.32 81.93 50.37
N THR A 842 -32.28 82.77 50.33
CA THR A 842 -31.11 82.58 49.46
C THR A 842 -30.03 81.69 50.06
N ASP A 843 -30.15 81.32 51.34
CA ASP A 843 -29.18 80.49 52.03
C ASP A 843 -29.57 79.01 51.96
N ILE A 844 -28.62 78.20 51.52
CA ILE A 844 -28.71 76.74 51.51
C ILE A 844 -27.88 76.25 52.70
N THR A 845 -28.54 75.70 53.71
CA THR A 845 -27.89 75.07 54.87
C THR A 845 -28.01 73.55 54.75
N SER A 846 -26.88 72.85 54.64
CA SER A 846 -26.84 71.39 54.55
C SER A 846 -26.74 70.76 55.94
N GLU A 847 -27.68 69.89 56.28
CA GLU A 847 -27.64 69.04 57.48
C GLU A 847 -27.29 67.59 57.10
N VAL A 848 -26.55 66.88 57.94
CA VAL A 848 -26.14 65.49 57.69
C VAL A 848 -26.77 64.58 58.73
N PHE A 849 -27.59 63.65 58.28
CA PHE A 849 -28.24 62.61 59.08
C PHE A 849 -27.52 61.28 58.90
N LEU A 850 -27.18 60.60 59.99
CA LEU A 850 -26.65 59.23 59.95
C LEU A 850 -27.78 58.29 60.33
N THR A 851 -28.15 57.36 59.46
CA THR A 851 -29.20 56.37 59.70
C THR A 851 -28.75 54.95 59.36
N ASP A 852 -29.18 54.01 60.18
CA ASP A 852 -29.04 52.56 60.02
C ASP A 852 -30.27 51.93 59.32
N ARG A 853 -31.30 52.72 58.99
CA ARG A 853 -32.55 52.22 58.41
C ARG A 853 -32.49 52.14 56.87
N PRO A 854 -33.02 51.05 56.27
CA PRO A 854 -32.93 50.82 54.82
C PRO A 854 -33.93 51.63 53.97
N GLU A 855 -34.91 52.30 54.58
CA GLU A 855 -35.96 53.00 53.81
C GLU A 855 -35.53 54.41 53.34
N PRO A 856 -35.87 54.80 52.10
CA PRO A 856 -35.62 56.16 51.61
C PRO A 856 -36.51 57.17 52.36
N LEU A 857 -35.92 58.23 52.90
CA LEU A 857 -36.60 59.31 53.64
C LEU A 857 -37.79 59.97 52.89
N SER A 858 -37.90 59.79 51.57
CA SER A 858 -39.07 60.23 50.80
C SER A 858 -40.39 59.60 51.26
N THR A 859 -40.36 58.43 51.91
CA THR A 859 -41.57 57.82 52.51
C THR A 859 -41.95 58.49 53.84
N LEU A 860 -40.98 59.03 54.59
CA LEU A 860 -41.21 59.73 55.87
C LEU A 860 -41.91 61.08 55.68
N ASP A 861 -41.61 61.83 54.61
CA ASP A 861 -42.34 63.07 54.28
C ASP A 861 -43.82 62.79 53.96
N SER A 862 -44.14 61.64 53.36
CA SER A 862 -45.53 61.24 53.10
C SER A 862 -46.29 60.84 54.38
N ALA A 863 -45.61 60.27 55.38
CA ALA A 863 -46.18 59.95 56.68
C ALA A 863 -46.36 61.20 57.56
N ALA A 864 -45.42 62.15 57.51
CA ALA A 864 -45.52 63.44 58.20
C ALA A 864 -46.60 64.34 57.59
N ALA A 865 -46.74 64.36 56.25
CA ALA A 865 -47.84 65.06 55.57
C ALA A 865 -49.22 64.45 55.85
N LYS A 866 -49.28 63.14 56.12
CA LYS A 866 -50.51 62.45 56.52
C LYS A 866 -50.91 62.79 57.97
N HIS A 867 -49.95 62.88 58.88
CA HIS A 867 -50.21 63.34 60.26
C HIS A 867 -50.54 64.84 60.36
N ALA A 868 -49.95 65.69 59.51
CA ALA A 868 -50.28 67.12 59.48
C ALA A 868 -51.67 67.43 58.89
N ARG A 869 -52.23 66.52 58.07
CA ARG A 869 -53.61 66.60 57.58
C ARG A 869 -54.66 66.05 58.55
N GLU A 870 -54.25 65.25 59.53
CA GLU A 870 -55.14 64.70 60.57
C GLU A 870 -55.15 65.54 61.85
N ALA A 871 -54.25 66.53 61.99
CA ALA A 871 -54.15 67.42 63.15
C ALA A 871 -54.51 68.90 62.84
N GLY A 872 -55.17 69.18 61.72
CA GLY A 872 -55.66 70.50 61.31
C GLY A 872 -57.16 70.55 61.15
#